data_AF-A0A1H1FRI0-F1
#
_entry.id   AF-A0A1H1FRI0-F1
#
_cell.length_a   1.000
_cell.length_b   1.000
_cell.length_c   1.000
_cell.angle_alpha   90.00
_cell.angle_beta   90.00
_cell.angle_gamma   90.00
#
_symmetry.space_group_name_H-M   'P 1'
#
loop_
_entity.id
_entity.type
_entity.pdbx_description
1 polymer ?
#
loop_
_entity_poly.entity_id
_entity_poly.type
_entity_poly.pdbx_seq_one_letter_code
_entity_poly.pdbx_strand_id
1 'polypeptide(L)'
;MQQCPRRTLLGGIGTTITVALAGTSVSATSTDGRVETPSESDFESLFEYLPASLAGEPMQLAATDVDSRLEADEPHSHPVPIPAGHRFDVEAEDVSKTVRVTSHDDGYTQPLVVLTGDVDLEGESESRDAHGVEYDYYERDDLAVAVTDDVALFADEAETLETAFAASTGETEQLLEAESTLSAAFEDRGGADSYSVHLVGDEFHLPAADAEDVEYVVHAETVLDPDTIETQYGLAFVDESAITDELVETLEGEFAYMGTNGDPTATVDGSVVTVTAERDLVAERAIREHDSPGRLRVDREFDLEDDELEIEIGRGDPTPIEDLSLELDDEEYDADIWADGHGKLEEGDTIVIDMDDVEPNLSIRLRHDHELGSSSSGTSILSHFRFEFDYDLESESLSITYADDFPLDGDEVHLAAYEERPRYRPDEDDPEPRTSVQPWEGETLDEGAEATLEDVRPGDEIIVGWKDVSPRDNIGRHRIRPPGTVRFDYDYASETLSATLELEDEEQPAEKYELLVDDEPAATQWASETDTVSSEATIEVADVAVGTDVTVVWGDSDARVGGTRPSPSIELTYDDGTVEHVGGDEPPAAKLEVQAWGEDGHEEMGLDEVIDGNFTEGDSFEIDLEDVHNVSLRYDGHHGVGFARPDQ
;
A
#
# COMPACT_ATOMS: atom_id res chain seq x y z
N MET A 1 39.08 -25.68 -40.82
CA MET A 1 40.50 -25.43 -41.16
C MET A 1 40.60 -23.97 -41.56
N GLN A 2 41.58 -23.24 -41.01
CA GLN A 2 41.82 -21.78 -41.06
C GLN A 2 40.98 -20.96 -40.05
N GLN A 3 41.52 -20.08 -39.20
CA GLN A 3 42.90 -19.82 -38.73
C GLN A 3 42.77 -18.79 -37.58
N CYS A 4 43.31 -19.09 -36.38
CA CYS A 4 43.32 -18.17 -35.24
C CYS A 4 44.25 -16.96 -35.44
N PRO A 5 43.99 -15.82 -34.75
CA PRO A 5 45.04 -14.89 -34.32
C PRO A 5 45.11 -14.83 -32.77
N ARG A 6 46.23 -15.27 -32.17
CA ARG A 6 47.37 -14.47 -31.67
C ARG A 6 47.16 -13.87 -30.26
N ARG A 7 47.54 -14.70 -29.28
CA ARG A 7 48.07 -14.32 -27.96
C ARG A 7 49.05 -13.15 -28.06
N THR A 8 48.81 -12.09 -27.29
CA THR A 8 49.82 -11.11 -26.92
C THR A 8 50.13 -11.29 -25.44
N LEU A 9 51.39 -11.69 -25.19
CA LEU A 9 52.06 -11.72 -23.90
C LEU A 9 52.51 -10.31 -23.53
N LEU A 10 52.11 -9.83 -22.36
CA LEU A 10 52.75 -8.78 -21.55
C LEU A 10 52.63 -9.29 -20.11
N GLY A 11 53.68 -9.64 -19.36
CA GLY A 11 55.02 -9.07 -19.32
C GLY A 11 55.13 -8.27 -18.03
N GLY A 12 55.08 -8.95 -16.88
CA GLY A 12 55.24 -8.34 -15.57
C GLY A 12 56.68 -7.93 -15.24
N ILE A 13 56.84 -7.54 -13.96
CA ILE A 13 58.00 -6.90 -13.28
C ILE A 13 57.89 -5.37 -13.38
N GLY A 14 57.71 -4.59 -12.32
CA GLY A 14 57.92 -4.81 -10.89
C GLY A 14 58.51 -3.51 -10.34
N THR A 15 57.70 -2.69 -9.66
CA THR A 15 58.15 -1.40 -9.13
C THR A 15 58.10 -1.43 -7.60
N THR A 16 59.25 -1.73 -7.00
CA THR A 16 59.55 -1.48 -5.59
C THR A 16 59.35 0.00 -5.26
N ILE A 17 58.34 0.32 -4.43
CA ILE A 17 58.24 1.63 -3.79
C ILE A 17 59.26 1.70 -2.66
N THR A 18 60.07 2.76 -2.72
CA THR A 18 61.17 3.03 -1.78
C THR A 18 60.61 3.85 -0.62
N VAL A 19 60.71 3.32 0.60
CA VAL A 19 60.50 4.06 1.85
C VAL A 19 61.57 5.15 1.97
N ALA A 20 61.16 6.42 1.99
CA ALA A 20 62.03 7.55 2.31
C ALA A 20 61.52 8.27 3.58
N LEU A 21 62.26 8.05 4.66
CA LEU A 21 62.12 8.67 5.98
C LEU A 21 62.25 10.20 5.92
N ALA A 22 61.42 10.85 6.74
CA ALA A 22 61.39 12.27 7.04
C ALA A 22 62.75 12.86 7.46
N GLY A 23 62.97 14.12 7.05
CA GLY A 23 64.08 14.97 7.50
C GLY A 23 63.74 16.44 7.34
N THR A 24 63.55 17.12 8.47
CA THR A 24 63.23 18.54 8.64
C THR A 24 64.37 19.48 8.21
N SER A 25 64.06 20.59 7.51
CA SER A 25 64.43 21.99 7.86
C SER A 25 64.33 23.01 6.69
N VAL A 26 63.41 23.97 6.89
CA VAL A 26 63.51 25.45 6.72
C VAL A 26 63.91 26.09 5.37
N SER A 27 62.90 26.76 4.79
CA SER A 27 62.85 28.03 4.02
C SER A 27 63.57 28.18 2.68
N ALA A 28 62.75 28.35 1.64
CA ALA A 28 62.87 29.48 0.72
C ALA A 28 61.48 29.87 0.16
N THR A 29 61.00 31.06 0.55
CA THR A 29 59.85 31.75 -0.04
C THR A 29 59.92 31.77 -1.56
N SER A 30 58.92 31.18 -2.21
CA SER A 30 58.51 31.52 -3.56
C SER A 30 56.99 31.65 -3.55
N THR A 31 56.54 32.89 -3.57
CA THR A 31 55.16 33.29 -3.77
C THR A 31 54.74 32.86 -5.16
N ASP A 32 54.02 31.76 -5.26
CA ASP A 32 53.13 31.48 -6.39
C ASP A 32 51.89 30.81 -5.78
N GLY A 33 50.83 31.60 -5.64
CA GLY A 33 49.56 31.17 -5.08
C GLY A 33 48.87 30.25 -6.08
N ARG A 34 49.17 28.97 -5.99
CA ARG A 34 48.25 27.92 -6.38
C ARG A 34 47.58 27.50 -5.10
N VAL A 35 46.33 27.92 -4.92
CA VAL A 35 45.41 27.27 -3.98
C VAL A 35 45.39 25.82 -4.44
N GLU A 36 45.97 24.94 -3.65
CA GLU A 36 45.67 23.52 -3.75
C GLU A 36 44.20 23.43 -3.35
N THR A 37 43.31 23.25 -4.34
CA THR A 37 41.95 22.84 -4.07
C THR A 37 42.04 21.53 -3.27
N PRO A 38 41.37 21.42 -2.11
CA PRO A 38 41.23 20.13 -1.44
C PRO A 38 40.59 19.15 -2.43
N SER A 39 40.90 17.86 -2.32
CA SER A 39 40.11 16.81 -2.97
C SER A 39 38.63 17.05 -2.65
N GLU A 40 37.78 17.07 -3.68
CA GLU A 40 36.38 17.49 -3.61
C GLU A 40 35.50 16.54 -2.74
N SER A 41 35.97 15.35 -2.35
CA SER A 41 35.20 14.34 -1.60
C SER A 41 35.51 14.19 -0.09
N ASP A 42 36.32 15.07 0.52
CA ASP A 42 36.65 14.89 1.95
C ASP A 42 35.49 15.36 2.88
N PHE A 43 34.94 14.42 3.65
CA PHE A 43 33.92 14.66 4.70
C PHE A 43 34.54 15.01 6.05
N GLU A 44 35.88 15.08 6.14
CA GLU A 44 36.63 15.29 7.38
C GLU A 44 36.10 16.49 8.18
N SER A 45 35.82 17.62 7.52
CA SER A 45 35.28 18.82 8.17
C SER A 45 33.87 18.64 8.74
N LEU A 46 33.07 17.73 8.19
CA LEU A 46 31.74 17.42 8.73
C LEU A 46 31.80 16.47 9.92
N PHE A 47 32.73 15.50 9.88
CA PHE A 47 32.95 14.59 11.00
C PHE A 47 33.46 15.29 12.26
N GLU A 48 34.14 16.44 12.13
CA GLU A 48 34.57 17.28 13.26
C GLU A 48 33.39 17.72 14.15
N TYR A 49 32.17 17.84 13.61
CA TYR A 49 30.97 18.22 14.35
C TYR A 49 30.28 17.07 15.06
N LEU A 50 30.73 15.82 14.90
CA LEU A 50 30.11 14.66 15.55
C LEU A 50 30.74 14.44 16.94
N PRO A 51 30.03 14.73 18.05
CA PRO A 51 30.59 14.49 19.38
C PRO A 51 30.54 13.01 19.76
N ALA A 52 31.47 12.58 20.61
CA ALA A 52 31.51 11.22 21.18
C ALA A 52 30.25 10.83 21.97
N SER A 53 29.43 11.79 22.40
CA SER A 53 28.14 11.53 23.07
C SER A 53 27.10 10.87 22.16
N LEU A 54 27.31 10.85 20.84
CA LEU A 54 26.45 10.16 19.88
C LEU A 54 26.73 8.66 19.78
N ALA A 55 27.79 8.17 20.43
CA ALA A 55 28.14 6.75 20.40
C ALA A 55 27.05 5.90 21.07
N GLY A 56 26.66 4.82 20.40
CA GLY A 56 25.69 3.82 20.88
C GLY A 56 25.70 2.58 19.98
N GLU A 57 25.17 1.47 20.49
CA GLU A 57 25.02 0.23 19.72
C GLU A 57 23.57 -0.27 19.89
N PRO A 58 22.81 -0.51 18.81
CA PRO A 58 23.16 -0.38 17.39
C PRO A 58 23.08 1.06 16.83
N MET A 59 24.07 1.46 16.03
CA MET A 59 24.10 2.77 15.35
C MET A 59 24.53 2.67 13.88
N GLN A 60 24.16 3.69 13.10
CA GLN A 60 24.61 3.90 11.73
C GLN A 60 25.18 5.31 11.58
N LEU A 61 26.34 5.44 10.96
CA LEU A 61 26.90 6.71 10.49
C LEU A 61 26.89 6.71 8.96
N ALA A 62 26.23 7.68 8.35
CA ALA A 62 26.18 7.81 6.89
C ALA A 62 26.66 9.21 6.46
N ALA A 63 27.42 9.25 5.37
CA ALA A 63 27.96 10.46 4.76
C ALA A 63 27.69 10.40 3.25
N THR A 64 27.18 11.49 2.67
CA THR A 64 26.80 11.52 1.24
C THR A 64 27.13 12.89 0.64
N ASP A 65 27.79 12.86 -0.52
CA ASP A 65 28.13 13.99 -1.37
C ASP A 65 26.99 14.11 -2.37
N VAL A 66 26.08 15.02 -2.07
CA VAL A 66 24.83 15.19 -2.81
C VAL A 66 25.14 15.75 -4.20
N ASP A 67 26.12 16.65 -4.31
CA ASP A 67 26.55 17.21 -5.59
C ASP A 67 27.06 16.11 -6.53
N SER A 68 27.98 15.24 -6.07
CA SER A 68 28.44 14.09 -6.86
C SER A 68 27.30 13.14 -7.22
N ARG A 69 26.40 12.84 -6.27
CA ARG A 69 25.27 11.93 -6.49
C ARG A 69 24.28 12.46 -7.52
N LEU A 70 24.06 13.78 -7.58
CA LEU A 70 23.23 14.42 -8.60
C LEU A 70 23.84 14.38 -10.00
N GLU A 71 25.13 14.09 -10.15
CA GLU A 71 25.74 13.83 -11.46
C GLU A 71 25.33 12.48 -12.04
N ALA A 72 24.95 11.51 -11.20
CA ALA A 72 24.47 10.20 -11.62
C ALA A 72 22.99 10.25 -12.04
N ASP A 73 22.67 9.69 -13.21
CA ASP A 73 21.30 9.62 -13.75
C ASP A 73 20.58 8.37 -13.21
N GLU A 74 20.43 8.28 -11.89
CA GLU A 74 19.87 7.08 -11.27
C GLU A 74 18.36 6.91 -11.54
N PRO A 75 17.91 5.71 -11.96
CA PRO A 75 16.48 5.41 -12.15
C PRO A 75 15.69 5.41 -10.84
N HIS A 76 16.37 5.07 -9.75
CA HIS A 76 15.83 5.10 -8.40
C HIS A 76 16.07 6.50 -7.85
N SER A 77 15.11 7.41 -8.04
CA SER A 77 15.05 8.61 -7.22
C SER A 77 14.72 8.20 -5.79
N HIS A 78 15.72 7.71 -5.05
CA HIS A 78 15.71 7.93 -3.62
C HIS A 78 15.97 9.44 -3.51
N PRO A 79 14.97 10.28 -3.19
CA PRO A 79 15.30 11.64 -2.76
C PRO A 79 16.34 11.44 -1.68
N VAL A 80 17.55 12.03 -1.81
CA VAL A 80 18.55 11.97 -0.75
C VAL A 80 17.79 12.35 0.50
N PRO A 81 17.55 11.42 1.45
CA PRO A 81 16.63 11.72 2.50
C PRO A 81 17.29 12.83 3.30
N ILE A 82 16.68 14.02 3.33
CA ILE A 82 16.95 15.07 4.30
C ILE A 82 15.79 15.03 5.30
N PRO A 83 15.62 13.93 6.09
CA PRO A 83 14.44 13.73 6.93
C PRO A 83 14.21 14.88 7.93
N ALA A 84 15.28 15.57 8.35
CA ALA A 84 15.23 16.78 9.15
C ALA A 84 14.94 18.07 8.33
N GLY A 85 15.41 18.14 7.08
CA GLY A 85 15.29 19.29 6.19
C GLY A 85 13.87 19.52 5.67
N HIS A 86 13.06 18.46 5.50
CA HIS A 86 11.66 18.60 5.08
C HIS A 86 10.80 19.44 6.03
N ARG A 87 11.14 19.52 7.33
CA ARG A 87 10.41 20.37 8.31
C ARG A 87 10.76 21.86 8.18
N PHE A 88 11.87 22.14 7.52
CA PHE A 88 12.41 23.47 7.29
C PHE A 88 12.45 23.83 5.79
N ASP A 89 11.77 23.03 4.95
CA ASP A 89 11.68 23.20 3.50
C ASP A 89 13.04 23.29 2.79
N VAL A 90 14.06 22.60 3.30
CA VAL A 90 15.38 22.51 2.65
C VAL A 90 15.28 21.64 1.41
N GLU A 91 15.57 22.21 0.23
CA GLU A 91 15.56 21.47 -1.03
C GLU A 91 16.89 20.72 -1.21
N ALA A 92 16.86 19.59 -1.92
CA ALA A 92 18.07 18.80 -2.16
C ALA A 92 19.13 19.54 -2.99
N GLU A 93 18.71 20.54 -3.79
CA GLU A 93 19.61 21.38 -4.58
C GLU A 93 20.41 22.39 -3.73
N ASP A 94 19.97 22.67 -2.50
CA ASP A 94 20.64 23.59 -1.58
C ASP A 94 21.70 22.89 -0.71
N VAL A 95 21.79 21.56 -0.79
CA VAL A 95 22.69 20.73 0.02
C VAL A 95 23.76 20.13 -0.87
N SER A 96 25.03 20.47 -0.59
CA SER A 96 26.19 19.87 -1.23
C SER A 96 26.60 18.54 -0.59
N LYS A 97 26.59 18.45 0.75
CA LYS A 97 27.00 17.24 1.48
C LYS A 97 26.18 17.06 2.75
N THR A 98 26.02 15.82 3.17
CA THR A 98 25.31 15.44 4.39
C THR A 98 26.08 14.38 5.17
N VAL A 99 26.10 14.52 6.49
CA VAL A 99 26.54 13.49 7.44
C VAL A 99 25.45 13.30 8.47
N ARG A 100 25.03 12.06 8.72
CA ARG A 100 23.97 11.75 9.69
C ARG A 100 24.33 10.57 10.57
N VAL A 101 23.94 10.67 11.83
CA VAL A 101 23.97 9.56 12.78
C VAL A 101 22.55 9.08 13.04
N THR A 102 22.33 7.77 12.94
CA THR A 102 21.06 7.11 13.28
C THR A 102 21.30 6.13 14.42
N SER A 103 20.53 6.25 15.52
CA SER A 103 20.47 5.22 16.57
C SER A 103 19.25 4.32 16.32
N HIS A 104 19.48 3.00 16.41
CA HIS A 104 18.46 1.97 16.25
C HIS A 104 18.02 1.36 17.59
N ASP A 105 18.12 2.12 18.68
CA ASP A 105 17.50 1.76 19.97
C ASP A 105 15.95 1.76 19.86
N ASP A 106 15.23 1.47 20.96
CA ASP A 106 13.76 1.30 21.11
C ASP A 106 12.83 2.38 20.48
N GLY A 107 13.37 3.39 19.79
CA GLY A 107 12.61 4.48 19.18
C GLY A 107 13.03 4.98 17.80
N TYR A 108 14.05 4.42 17.12
CA TYR A 108 14.62 4.95 15.85
C TYR A 108 14.84 6.48 15.90
N THR A 109 16.05 6.93 16.23
CA THR A 109 16.34 8.36 16.40
C THR A 109 17.46 8.83 15.49
N GLN A 110 17.43 10.09 15.08
CA GLN A 110 18.46 10.75 14.29
C GLN A 110 19.05 11.90 15.09
N PRO A 111 19.90 11.60 16.10
CA PRO A 111 20.30 12.58 17.10
C PRO A 111 21.07 13.78 16.53
N LEU A 112 21.73 13.61 15.37
CA LEU A 112 22.41 14.71 14.67
C LEU A 112 22.48 14.47 13.15
N VAL A 113 22.13 15.50 12.39
CA VAL A 113 22.38 15.61 10.94
C VAL A 113 23.17 16.90 10.69
N VAL A 114 24.23 16.78 9.90
CA VAL A 114 25.15 17.87 9.54
C VAL A 114 25.08 18.05 8.03
N LEU A 115 24.76 19.25 7.56
CA LEU A 115 24.64 19.59 6.14
C LEU A 115 25.60 20.73 5.77
N THR A 116 26.16 20.68 4.57
CA THR A 116 26.83 21.84 3.94
C THR A 116 26.12 22.19 2.64
N GLY A 117 26.18 23.46 2.25
CA GLY A 117 25.56 23.97 1.02
C GLY A 117 25.00 25.37 1.27
N ASP A 118 24.22 25.87 0.32
CA ASP A 118 23.51 27.15 0.42
C ASP A 118 22.20 26.99 1.22
N VAL A 119 22.30 26.44 2.45
CA VAL A 119 21.13 26.13 3.29
C VAL A 119 20.59 27.40 3.97
N ASP A 120 19.56 27.98 3.38
CA ASP A 120 18.82 29.13 3.92
C ASP A 120 17.49 28.66 4.56
N LEU A 121 17.29 28.94 5.85
CA LEU A 121 16.07 28.52 6.57
C LEU A 121 15.08 29.67 6.73
N GLU A 122 13.81 29.43 6.40
CA GLU A 122 12.73 30.40 6.63
C GLU A 122 12.24 30.36 8.09
N GLY A 123 12.32 31.49 8.79
CA GLY A 123 11.75 31.61 10.14
C GLY A 123 12.32 32.75 10.99
N GLU A 124 11.83 32.85 12.23
CA GLU A 124 12.48 33.68 13.25
C GLU A 124 13.71 32.94 13.78
N SER A 125 14.88 33.56 13.68
CA SER A 125 16.13 33.04 14.24
C SER A 125 16.59 33.81 15.48
N GLU A 126 17.35 33.14 16.34
CA GLU A 126 18.10 33.77 17.43
C GLU A 126 19.60 33.56 17.22
N SER A 127 20.36 34.63 17.04
CA SER A 127 21.82 34.52 16.98
C SER A 127 22.39 34.14 18.35
N ARG A 128 23.13 33.03 18.40
CA ARG A 128 23.77 32.46 19.59
C ARG A 128 25.27 32.30 19.36
N ASP A 129 26.02 32.14 20.45
CA ASP A 129 27.45 31.83 20.45
C ASP A 129 27.68 30.61 21.34
N ALA A 130 28.28 29.56 20.78
CA ALA A 130 28.71 28.40 21.53
C ALA A 130 30.17 28.11 21.18
N HIS A 131 31.01 27.98 22.20
CA HIS A 131 32.43 27.61 22.04
C HIS A 131 33.22 28.55 21.10
N GLY A 132 32.77 29.81 20.93
CA GLY A 132 33.39 30.81 20.07
C GLY A 132 32.96 30.74 18.59
N VAL A 133 31.92 29.97 18.28
CA VAL A 133 31.24 29.91 16.99
C VAL A 133 29.89 30.63 17.12
N GLU A 134 29.70 31.67 16.30
CA GLU A 134 28.42 32.38 16.18
C GLU A 134 27.54 31.63 15.17
N TYR A 135 26.28 31.36 15.52
CA TYR A 135 25.33 30.66 14.67
C TYR A 135 23.92 31.20 14.87
N ASP A 136 23.07 31.06 13.86
CA ASP A 136 21.65 31.35 13.95
C ASP A 136 20.89 30.09 14.40
N TYR A 137 20.19 30.21 15.53
CA TYR A 137 19.40 29.14 16.11
C TYR A 137 17.95 29.22 15.67
N TYR A 138 17.40 28.07 15.25
CA TYR A 138 15.99 27.87 14.94
C TYR A 138 15.45 26.69 15.75
N GLU A 139 14.14 26.73 16.05
CA GLU A 139 13.45 25.64 16.73
C GLU A 139 12.04 25.49 16.15
N ARG A 140 11.70 24.29 15.69
CA ARG A 140 10.38 23.97 15.12
C ARG A 140 10.05 22.50 15.35
N ASP A 141 8.84 22.22 15.83
CA ASP A 141 8.32 20.85 16.02
C ASP A 141 9.31 19.89 16.72
N ASP A 142 9.84 20.34 17.86
CA ASP A 142 10.82 19.62 18.69
C ASP A 142 12.16 19.32 18.00
N LEU A 143 12.49 20.02 16.90
CA LEU A 143 13.79 19.98 16.24
C LEU A 143 14.54 21.30 16.45
N ALA A 144 15.77 21.21 16.95
CA ALA A 144 16.69 22.32 17.11
C ALA A 144 17.65 22.38 15.93
N VAL A 145 17.86 23.58 15.38
CA VAL A 145 18.74 23.79 14.22
C VAL A 145 19.71 24.93 14.47
N ALA A 146 20.98 24.72 14.14
CA ALA A 146 22.01 25.74 14.16
C ALA A 146 22.59 25.93 12.75
N VAL A 147 22.54 27.15 12.23
CA VAL A 147 23.07 27.50 10.90
C VAL A 147 24.23 28.47 11.05
N THR A 148 25.33 28.16 10.38
CA THR A 148 26.51 29.01 10.24
C THR A 148 26.72 29.36 8.76
N ASP A 149 27.75 30.14 8.44
CA ASP A 149 28.10 30.43 7.04
C ASP A 149 28.48 29.17 6.23
N ASP A 150 28.92 28.09 6.89
CA ASP A 150 29.51 26.91 6.24
C ASP A 150 28.73 25.60 6.49
N VAL A 151 27.94 25.51 7.56
CA VAL A 151 27.26 24.28 8.00
C VAL A 151 25.91 24.55 8.65
N ALA A 152 24.95 23.65 8.43
CA ALA A 152 23.68 23.56 9.15
C ALA A 152 23.60 22.24 9.94
N LEU A 153 23.30 22.34 11.24
CA LEU A 153 23.22 21.22 12.19
C LEU A 153 21.77 21.05 12.65
N PHE A 154 21.20 19.86 12.49
CA PHE A 154 19.84 19.52 12.93
C PHE A 154 19.93 18.45 14.03
N ALA A 155 19.29 18.70 15.17
CA ALA A 155 19.28 17.78 16.30
C ALA A 155 17.94 17.80 17.03
N ASP A 156 17.55 16.68 17.63
CA ASP A 156 16.34 16.58 18.44
C ASP A 156 16.43 17.42 19.73
N GLU A 157 17.64 17.72 20.19
CA GLU A 157 17.90 18.48 21.42
C GLU A 157 18.90 19.60 21.20
N ALA A 158 18.62 20.79 21.73
CA ALA A 158 19.53 21.94 21.63
C ALA A 158 20.89 21.71 22.31
N GLU A 159 20.95 20.87 23.36
CA GLU A 159 22.19 20.51 24.05
C GLU A 159 23.14 19.72 23.13
N THR A 160 22.60 18.95 22.17
CA THR A 160 23.39 18.23 21.17
C THR A 160 24.11 19.19 20.22
N LEU A 161 23.48 20.32 19.85
CA LEU A 161 24.11 21.35 19.01
C LEU A 161 25.30 22.01 19.71
N GLU A 162 25.18 22.33 21.00
CA GLU A 162 26.30 22.89 21.77
C GLU A 162 27.46 21.89 21.86
N THR A 163 27.15 20.60 22.06
CA THR A 163 28.16 19.53 22.13
C THR A 163 28.83 19.30 20.78
N ALA A 164 28.09 19.44 19.67
CA ALA A 164 28.65 19.38 18.31
C ALA A 164 29.67 20.50 18.04
N PHE A 165 29.37 21.75 18.45
CA PHE A 165 30.34 22.85 18.35
C PHE A 165 31.54 22.70 19.31
N ALA A 166 31.33 22.10 20.48
CA ALA A 166 32.44 21.74 21.36
C ALA A 166 33.37 20.69 20.71
N ALA A 167 32.82 19.76 19.91
CA ALA A 167 33.59 18.73 19.22
C ALA A 167 34.40 19.33 18.05
N SER A 168 33.80 20.23 17.27
CA SER A 168 34.47 20.87 16.13
C SER A 168 35.59 21.81 16.55
N THR A 169 35.50 22.38 17.77
CA THR A 169 36.56 23.21 18.36
C THR A 169 37.60 22.43 19.15
N GLY A 170 37.44 21.10 19.27
CA GLY A 170 38.33 20.20 20.01
C GLY A 170 38.25 20.34 21.53
N GLU A 171 37.17 20.92 22.05
CA GLU A 171 36.90 21.02 23.50
C GLU A 171 36.30 19.73 24.08
N THR A 172 35.63 18.92 23.25
CA THR A 172 35.24 17.53 23.58
C THR A 172 35.79 16.54 22.54
N GLU A 173 35.79 15.26 22.90
CA GLU A 173 36.20 14.14 22.04
C GLU A 173 35.18 13.94 20.89
N GLN A 174 35.71 13.69 19.69
CA GLN A 174 34.90 13.45 18.48
C GLN A 174 34.48 11.98 18.38
N LEU A 175 33.39 11.70 17.65
CA LEU A 175 32.82 10.36 17.52
C LEU A 175 33.82 9.35 16.94
N LEU A 176 34.52 9.70 15.86
CA LEU A 176 35.52 8.82 15.23
C LEU A 176 36.75 8.61 16.12
N GLU A 177 37.07 9.53 17.03
CA GLU A 177 38.15 9.33 18.00
C GLU A 177 37.74 8.37 19.14
N ALA A 178 36.48 8.45 19.57
CA ALA A 178 35.91 7.60 20.61
C ALA A 178 35.61 6.17 20.11
N GLU A 179 35.12 6.02 18.88
CA GLU A 179 34.68 4.75 18.30
C GLU A 179 35.70 4.22 17.28
N SER A 180 36.66 3.43 17.75
CA SER A 180 37.73 2.89 16.91
C SER A 180 37.24 1.99 15.78
N THR A 181 36.11 1.29 15.97
CA THR A 181 35.50 0.44 14.94
C THR A 181 34.94 1.28 13.80
N LEU A 182 34.27 2.40 14.09
CA LEU A 182 33.86 3.37 13.06
C LEU A 182 35.09 3.95 12.37
N SER A 183 36.09 4.42 13.11
CA SER A 183 37.31 4.98 12.51
C SER A 183 37.98 3.99 11.56
N ALA A 184 38.08 2.71 11.93
CA ALA A 184 38.67 1.68 11.08
C ALA A 184 37.84 1.43 9.80
N ALA A 185 36.50 1.44 9.92
CA ALA A 185 35.60 1.30 8.78
C ALA A 185 35.74 2.46 7.77
N PHE A 186 36.02 3.68 8.23
CA PHE A 186 36.23 4.86 7.37
C PHE A 186 37.63 4.93 6.74
N GLU A 187 38.70 4.59 7.47
CA GLU A 187 40.08 4.69 6.97
C GLU A 187 40.34 3.80 5.74
N ASP A 188 39.64 2.66 5.63
CA ASP A 188 39.82 1.69 4.54
C ASP A 188 39.18 2.14 3.21
N ARG A 189 38.25 3.11 3.25
CA ARG A 189 37.36 3.44 2.11
C ARG A 189 37.39 4.88 1.64
N GLY A 190 38.35 5.68 2.09
CA GLY A 190 38.43 7.10 1.72
C GLY A 190 38.38 7.35 0.20
N GLY A 191 37.47 8.22 -0.23
CA GLY A 191 37.39 8.76 -1.60
C GLY A 191 36.09 8.51 -2.37
N ALA A 192 35.16 7.68 -1.88
CA ALA A 192 33.81 7.56 -2.42
C ALA A 192 32.94 8.83 -2.21
N ASP A 193 31.81 8.88 -2.90
CA ASP A 193 30.85 9.99 -2.83
C ASP A 193 29.76 9.72 -1.78
N SER A 194 29.50 8.47 -1.44
CA SER A 194 28.58 8.09 -0.37
C SER A 194 29.15 6.93 0.43
N TYR A 195 28.92 6.93 1.74
CA TYR A 195 29.34 5.88 2.64
C TYR A 195 28.34 5.72 3.77
N SER A 196 28.12 4.48 4.21
CA SER A 196 27.39 4.19 5.43
C SER A 196 28.06 3.04 6.16
N VAL A 197 28.25 3.22 7.47
CA VAL A 197 28.76 2.21 8.39
C VAL A 197 27.67 1.88 9.37
N HIS A 198 27.34 0.60 9.50
CA HIS A 198 26.40 0.07 10.48
C HIS A 198 27.17 -0.74 11.51
N LEU A 199 27.09 -0.33 12.78
CA LEU A 199 27.52 -1.17 13.90
C LEU A 199 26.37 -2.13 14.20
N VAL A 200 26.62 -3.42 13.99
CA VAL A 200 25.59 -4.47 14.03
C VAL A 200 25.27 -4.82 15.48
N GLY A 201 23.98 -4.79 15.83
CA GLY A 201 23.44 -5.43 17.03
C GLY A 201 22.83 -6.80 16.72
N ASP A 202 22.35 -7.51 17.75
CA ASP A 202 21.85 -8.91 17.67
C ASP A 202 20.70 -9.15 16.66
N GLU A 203 20.09 -8.12 16.05
CA GLU A 203 18.88 -8.21 15.21
C GLU A 203 19.08 -7.88 13.71
N PHE A 204 20.30 -7.66 13.22
CA PHE A 204 20.53 -7.32 11.81
C PHE A 204 20.53 -8.56 10.90
N HIS A 205 19.59 -8.68 9.96
CA HIS A 205 19.54 -9.83 9.06
C HIS A 205 20.47 -9.64 7.85
N LEU A 206 21.49 -10.48 7.75
CA LEU A 206 22.33 -10.61 6.55
C LEU A 206 21.95 -11.89 5.81
N PRO A 207 21.82 -11.85 4.47
CA PRO A 207 21.36 -12.99 3.70
C PRO A 207 22.38 -14.16 3.65
N ALA A 208 23.65 -13.90 4.00
CA ALA A 208 24.73 -14.89 3.95
C ALA A 208 25.52 -15.07 5.27
N ALA A 209 25.19 -14.37 6.35
CA ALA A 209 25.94 -14.41 7.61
C ALA A 209 25.05 -14.29 8.84
N ASP A 210 25.44 -14.94 9.93
CA ASP A 210 24.81 -14.75 11.23
C ASP A 210 25.23 -13.38 11.81
N ALA A 211 24.25 -12.60 12.30
CA ALA A 211 24.48 -11.25 12.83
C ALA A 211 25.51 -11.22 13.97
N GLU A 212 25.60 -12.30 14.75
CA GLU A 212 26.49 -12.43 15.91
C GLU A 212 27.99 -12.55 15.53
N ASP A 213 28.29 -12.89 14.28
CA ASP A 213 29.66 -13.03 13.78
C ASP A 213 30.17 -11.76 13.07
N VAL A 214 29.30 -10.77 12.83
CA VAL A 214 29.62 -9.53 12.10
C VAL A 214 29.75 -8.36 13.08
N GLU A 215 30.91 -7.69 13.04
CA GLU A 215 31.20 -6.51 13.85
C GLU A 215 30.60 -5.24 13.23
N TYR A 216 30.74 -5.07 11.92
CA TYR A 216 30.15 -3.95 11.19
C TYR A 216 29.93 -4.26 9.71
N VAL A 217 29.01 -3.49 9.12
CA VAL A 217 28.73 -3.47 7.68
C VAL A 217 29.09 -2.10 7.12
N VAL A 218 29.78 -2.08 6.00
CA VAL A 218 30.11 -0.89 5.21
C VAL A 218 29.41 -0.97 3.86
N HIS A 219 28.82 0.14 3.44
CA HIS A 219 28.37 0.34 2.07
C HIS A 219 28.93 1.67 1.58
N ALA A 220 29.67 1.65 0.47
CA ALA A 220 30.26 2.84 -0.13
C ALA A 220 29.93 2.90 -1.63
N GLU A 221 29.66 4.10 -2.14
CA GLU A 221 29.34 4.33 -3.54
C GLU A 221 30.20 5.48 -4.09
N THR A 222 30.81 5.28 -5.25
CA THR A 222 31.57 6.29 -5.99
C THR A 222 30.94 6.49 -7.36
N VAL A 223 30.56 7.73 -7.68
CA VAL A 223 30.07 8.11 -9.00
C VAL A 223 31.26 8.19 -9.95
N LEU A 224 31.33 7.24 -10.90
CA LEU A 224 32.41 7.22 -11.89
C LEU A 224 32.07 8.14 -13.07
N ASP A 225 30.81 8.12 -13.48
CA ASP A 225 30.21 8.96 -14.53
C ASP A 225 28.67 8.94 -14.41
N PRO A 226 27.93 9.72 -15.22
CA PRO A 226 26.47 9.79 -15.11
C PRO A 226 25.72 8.46 -15.29
N ASP A 227 26.36 7.44 -15.85
CA ASP A 227 25.77 6.14 -16.18
C ASP A 227 26.34 5.00 -15.32
N THR A 228 27.31 5.26 -14.44
CA THR A 228 28.05 4.22 -13.71
C THR A 228 28.38 4.63 -12.29
N ILE A 229 27.99 3.80 -11.32
CA ILE A 229 28.37 3.94 -9.91
C ILE A 229 29.15 2.71 -9.46
N GLU A 230 30.36 2.89 -8.95
CA GLU A 230 31.06 1.82 -8.24
C GLU A 230 30.45 1.68 -6.85
N THR A 231 29.94 0.49 -6.54
CA THR A 231 29.41 0.11 -5.23
C THR A 231 30.36 -0.85 -4.56
N GLN A 232 30.63 -0.61 -3.28
CA GLN A 232 31.44 -1.47 -2.45
C GLN A 232 30.67 -1.85 -1.19
N TYR A 233 30.57 -3.15 -0.93
CA TYR A 233 29.93 -3.69 0.26
C TYR A 233 30.97 -4.44 1.10
N GLY A 234 31.18 -4.00 2.33
CA GLY A 234 32.15 -4.53 3.27
C GLY A 234 31.48 -5.20 4.46
N LEU A 235 31.87 -6.43 4.78
CA LEU A 235 31.46 -7.17 5.96
C LEU A 235 32.68 -7.46 6.81
N ALA A 236 32.73 -6.89 8.02
CA ALA A 236 33.80 -7.15 8.97
C ALA A 236 33.34 -8.14 10.03
N PHE A 237 34.09 -9.21 10.21
CA PHE A 237 33.77 -10.31 11.12
C PHE A 237 34.57 -10.19 12.41
N VAL A 238 33.98 -10.63 13.52
CA VAL A 238 34.64 -10.70 14.83
C VAL A 238 35.84 -11.68 14.79
N ASP A 239 35.73 -12.73 13.96
CA ASP A 239 36.78 -13.74 13.77
C ASP A 239 36.94 -14.09 12.28
N GLU A 240 38.18 -14.08 11.78
CA GLU A 240 38.51 -14.44 10.38
C GLU A 240 38.03 -15.85 9.99
N SER A 241 37.84 -16.76 10.95
CA SER A 241 37.37 -18.12 10.67
C SER A 241 35.90 -18.21 10.29
N ALA A 242 35.11 -17.15 10.50
CA ALA A 242 33.76 -17.03 9.96
C ALA A 242 33.77 -16.81 8.43
N ILE A 243 34.88 -16.33 7.87
CA ILE A 243 35.03 -16.12 6.44
C ILE A 243 35.35 -17.45 5.75
N THR A 244 34.35 -17.99 5.07
CA THR A 244 34.48 -19.24 4.30
C THR A 244 34.48 -18.94 2.80
N ASP A 245 35.06 -19.84 2.00
CA ASP A 245 34.98 -19.74 0.53
C ASP A 245 33.50 -19.74 0.07
N GLU A 246 32.62 -20.47 0.77
CA GLU A 246 31.17 -20.50 0.52
C GLU A 246 30.51 -19.14 0.75
N LEU A 247 30.83 -18.46 1.86
CA LEU A 247 30.36 -17.09 2.12
C LEU A 247 30.77 -16.14 0.99
N VAL A 248 32.03 -16.19 0.57
CA VAL A 248 32.56 -15.33 -0.50
C VAL A 248 31.82 -15.61 -1.81
N GLU A 249 31.64 -16.87 -2.19
CA GLU A 249 30.89 -17.26 -3.39
C GLU A 249 29.42 -16.84 -3.31
N THR A 250 28.77 -16.94 -2.14
CA THR A 250 27.39 -16.48 -1.93
C THR A 250 27.27 -14.97 -2.10
N LEU A 251 28.18 -14.20 -1.50
CA LEU A 251 28.19 -12.74 -1.61
C LEU A 251 28.48 -12.27 -3.04
N GLU A 252 29.41 -12.92 -3.76
CA GLU A 252 29.60 -12.65 -5.20
C GLU A 252 28.33 -13.00 -6.00
N GLY A 253 27.67 -14.11 -5.66
CA GLY A 253 26.44 -14.56 -6.31
C GLY A 253 25.28 -13.58 -6.13
N GLU A 254 25.08 -13.06 -4.92
CA GLU A 254 24.02 -12.08 -4.63
C GLU A 254 24.21 -10.78 -5.43
N PHE A 255 25.44 -10.27 -5.48
CA PHE A 255 25.75 -9.04 -6.20
C PHE A 255 25.76 -9.24 -7.72
N ALA A 256 25.86 -10.48 -8.22
CA ALA A 256 25.80 -10.80 -9.64
C ALA A 256 24.38 -10.73 -10.21
N TYR A 257 23.35 -10.70 -9.34
CA TYR A 257 21.96 -10.49 -9.76
C TYR A 257 21.59 -9.02 -9.94
N MET A 258 22.47 -8.09 -9.54
CA MET A 258 22.28 -6.67 -9.83
C MET A 258 22.69 -6.37 -11.28
N GLY A 259 22.06 -5.37 -11.91
CA GLY A 259 22.45 -4.87 -13.22
C GLY A 259 23.84 -4.22 -13.19
N THR A 260 24.91 -5.02 -13.28
CA THR A 260 26.29 -4.55 -13.13
C THR A 260 27.06 -4.50 -14.45
N ASN A 261 27.95 -3.53 -14.57
CA ASN A 261 29.00 -3.46 -15.56
C ASN A 261 30.11 -4.48 -15.24
N GLY A 262 29.87 -5.74 -15.62
CA GLY A 262 30.80 -6.85 -15.42
C GLY A 262 30.55 -7.63 -14.12
N ASP A 263 31.36 -8.66 -13.90
CA ASP A 263 31.21 -9.55 -12.75
C ASP A 263 31.61 -8.83 -11.45
N PRO A 264 30.82 -8.93 -10.36
CA PRO A 264 31.25 -8.45 -9.05
C PRO A 264 32.50 -9.21 -8.61
N THR A 265 33.33 -8.55 -7.81
CA THR A 265 34.55 -9.16 -7.28
C THR A 265 34.57 -9.08 -5.76
N ALA A 266 34.79 -10.22 -5.10
CA ALA A 266 35.01 -10.26 -3.67
C ALA A 266 36.51 -10.35 -3.34
N THR A 267 36.93 -9.58 -2.35
CA THR A 267 38.29 -9.61 -1.80
C THR A 267 38.23 -9.79 -0.29
N VAL A 268 39.16 -10.56 0.25
CA VAL A 268 39.29 -10.81 1.69
C VAL A 268 40.58 -10.17 2.18
N ASP A 269 40.48 -9.27 3.15
CA ASP A 269 41.62 -8.71 3.88
C ASP A 269 41.42 -8.87 5.39
N GLY A 270 42.18 -9.78 6.00
CA GLY A 270 42.03 -10.14 7.41
C GLY A 270 40.62 -10.64 7.71
N SER A 271 39.90 -9.92 8.58
CA SER A 271 38.52 -10.22 8.96
C SER A 271 37.47 -9.46 8.15
N VAL A 272 37.86 -8.80 7.05
CA VAL A 272 36.94 -8.02 6.20
C VAL A 272 36.78 -8.69 4.83
N VAL A 273 35.54 -8.93 4.44
CA VAL A 273 35.16 -9.31 3.07
C VAL A 273 34.60 -8.09 2.37
N THR A 274 35.10 -7.80 1.18
CA THR A 274 34.68 -6.66 0.37
C THR A 274 34.21 -7.12 -0.99
N VAL A 275 32.96 -6.90 -1.31
CA VAL A 275 32.41 -7.06 -2.66
C VAL A 275 32.43 -5.70 -3.36
N THR A 276 32.97 -5.65 -4.56
CA THR A 276 32.94 -4.47 -5.43
C THR A 276 32.20 -4.80 -6.70
N ALA A 277 31.26 -3.93 -7.08
CA ALA A 277 30.45 -4.04 -8.29
C ALA A 277 30.28 -2.65 -8.92
N GLU A 278 30.24 -2.57 -10.24
CA GLU A 278 29.90 -1.32 -10.95
C GLU A 278 28.43 -1.42 -11.38
N ARG A 279 27.54 -0.56 -10.90
CA ARG A 279 26.14 -0.49 -11.34
C ARG A 279 26.07 0.11 -12.75
N ASP A 280 25.28 -0.50 -13.64
CA ASP A 280 24.99 0.03 -14.98
C ASP A 280 23.65 0.78 -14.95
N LEU A 281 23.70 2.11 -14.76
CA LEU A 281 22.48 2.91 -14.66
C LEU A 281 21.71 2.98 -15.98
N VAL A 282 22.37 2.77 -17.13
CA VAL A 282 21.68 2.67 -18.42
C VAL A 282 20.83 1.41 -18.45
N ALA A 283 21.39 0.27 -18.03
CA ALA A 283 20.66 -0.98 -17.93
C ALA A 283 19.51 -0.86 -16.92
N GLU A 284 19.76 -0.30 -15.74
CA GLU A 284 18.72 -0.09 -14.72
C GLU A 284 17.57 0.80 -15.23
N ARG A 285 17.88 1.89 -15.95
CA ARG A 285 16.84 2.74 -16.56
C ARG A 285 16.06 1.99 -17.63
N ALA A 286 16.73 1.19 -18.46
CA ALA A 286 16.08 0.38 -19.48
C ALA A 286 15.12 -0.65 -18.85
N ILE A 287 15.52 -1.30 -17.75
CA ILE A 287 14.67 -2.24 -16.99
C ILE A 287 13.48 -1.51 -16.38
N ARG A 288 13.68 -0.31 -15.80
CA ARG A 288 12.58 0.48 -15.22
C ARG A 288 11.56 0.93 -16.27
N GLU A 289 12.02 1.23 -17.48
CA GLU A 289 11.17 1.63 -18.60
C GLU A 289 10.51 0.44 -19.32
N HIS A 290 11.03 -0.77 -19.12
CA HIS A 290 10.48 -2.01 -19.69
C HIS A 290 9.16 -2.39 -19.03
N ASP A 291 8.09 -2.40 -19.82
CA ASP A 291 6.79 -2.88 -19.33
C ASP A 291 6.76 -4.40 -19.41
N SER A 292 6.70 -5.10 -18.28
CA SER A 292 6.73 -6.57 -18.29
C SER A 292 5.42 -7.15 -18.87
N PRO A 293 5.49 -8.25 -19.66
CA PRO A 293 4.31 -8.94 -20.17
C PRO A 293 3.30 -9.23 -19.07
N GLY A 294 2.03 -8.93 -19.34
CA GLY A 294 0.99 -9.16 -18.36
C GLY A 294 -0.39 -8.81 -18.85
N ARG A 295 -1.31 -8.63 -17.91
CA ARG A 295 -2.75 -8.48 -18.17
C ARG A 295 -3.27 -9.68 -18.97
N LEU A 296 -3.12 -10.85 -18.36
CA LEU A 296 -3.58 -12.12 -18.91
C LEU A 296 -5.09 -12.05 -19.17
N ARG A 297 -5.50 -12.42 -20.38
CA ARG A 297 -6.89 -12.37 -20.83
C ARG A 297 -7.28 -13.71 -21.38
N VAL A 298 -8.28 -14.31 -20.76
CA VAL A 298 -8.90 -15.53 -21.26
C VAL A 298 -10.16 -15.14 -22.02
N ASP A 299 -10.32 -15.70 -23.21
CA ASP A 299 -11.57 -15.55 -23.97
C ASP A 299 -12.72 -16.13 -23.16
N ARG A 300 -13.81 -15.39 -23.00
CA ARG A 300 -14.93 -15.81 -22.12
C ARG A 300 -15.81 -16.92 -22.71
N GLU A 301 -15.62 -17.24 -23.98
CA GLU A 301 -16.40 -18.22 -24.75
C GLU A 301 -15.46 -19.29 -25.32
N PHE A 302 -14.47 -19.74 -24.54
CA PHE A 302 -13.57 -20.81 -24.96
C PHE A 302 -14.31 -22.15 -25.03
N ASP A 303 -13.96 -22.98 -26.01
CA ASP A 303 -14.58 -24.28 -26.22
C ASP A 303 -13.95 -25.30 -25.28
N LEU A 304 -14.78 -25.98 -24.50
CA LEU A 304 -14.32 -27.00 -23.56
C LEU A 304 -13.95 -28.32 -24.27
N GLU A 305 -14.29 -28.45 -25.55
CA GLU A 305 -13.86 -29.57 -26.39
C GLU A 305 -12.46 -29.35 -27.00
N ASP A 306 -11.86 -28.15 -26.83
CA ASP A 306 -10.49 -27.89 -27.26
C ASP A 306 -9.48 -28.59 -26.33
N ASP A 307 -8.31 -28.93 -26.87
CA ASP A 307 -7.25 -29.60 -26.10
C ASP A 307 -6.47 -28.60 -25.22
N GLU A 308 -6.53 -27.29 -25.55
CA GLU A 308 -5.71 -26.23 -24.95
C GLU A 308 -6.55 -24.96 -24.68
N LEU A 309 -6.30 -24.33 -23.54
CA LEU A 309 -6.83 -23.01 -23.18
C LEU A 309 -5.88 -21.92 -23.64
N GLU A 310 -6.33 -21.07 -24.57
CA GLU A 310 -5.57 -19.91 -25.05
C GLU A 310 -5.76 -18.68 -24.13
N ILE A 311 -4.64 -18.03 -23.78
CA ILE A 311 -4.60 -16.83 -22.95
C ILE A 311 -3.78 -15.73 -23.65
N GLU A 312 -4.42 -14.60 -23.96
CA GLU A 312 -3.76 -13.45 -24.58
C GLU A 312 -3.01 -12.60 -23.54
N ILE A 313 -1.79 -12.18 -23.89
CA ILE A 313 -1.00 -11.18 -23.17
C ILE A 313 -1.51 -9.77 -23.54
N GLY A 314 -2.14 -9.09 -22.58
CA GLY A 314 -2.82 -7.82 -22.83
C GLY A 314 -1.97 -6.55 -22.74
N ARG A 315 -0.67 -6.65 -22.38
CA ARG A 315 0.33 -5.56 -22.38
C ARG A 315 1.77 -6.13 -22.30
N GLY A 316 2.75 -5.27 -22.53
CA GLY A 316 4.16 -5.49 -22.19
C GLY A 316 5.09 -5.56 -23.40
N ASP A 317 6.35 -5.18 -23.17
CA ASP A 317 7.45 -5.19 -24.09
C ASP A 317 8.01 -6.62 -24.31
N PRO A 318 8.63 -6.90 -25.48
CA PRO A 318 9.14 -8.23 -25.83
C PRO A 318 10.15 -8.80 -24.83
N THR A 319 9.74 -9.83 -24.09
CA THR A 319 10.54 -10.45 -23.01
C THR A 319 10.86 -11.90 -23.34
N PRO A 320 12.13 -12.36 -23.24
CA PRO A 320 12.51 -13.75 -23.44
C PRO A 320 11.76 -14.72 -22.52
N ILE A 321 11.36 -15.89 -23.04
CA ILE A 321 10.71 -16.94 -22.24
C ILE A 321 11.62 -17.42 -21.10
N GLU A 322 12.94 -17.40 -21.29
CA GLU A 322 13.91 -17.80 -20.27
C GLU A 322 13.93 -16.89 -19.03
N ASP A 323 13.37 -15.68 -19.14
CA ASP A 323 13.22 -14.73 -18.04
C ASP A 323 11.79 -14.76 -17.44
N LEU A 324 10.91 -15.62 -17.99
CA LEU A 324 9.51 -15.74 -17.62
C LEU A 324 9.20 -17.11 -17.01
N SER A 325 8.33 -17.12 -16.01
CA SER A 325 7.76 -18.33 -15.43
C SER A 325 6.25 -18.20 -15.34
N LEU A 326 5.53 -19.23 -15.80
CA LEU A 326 4.09 -19.33 -15.60
C LEU A 326 3.82 -20.22 -14.38
N GLU A 327 3.01 -19.75 -13.44
CA GLU A 327 2.56 -20.50 -12.28
C GLU A 327 1.06 -20.79 -12.41
N LEU A 328 0.67 -22.03 -12.13
CA LEU A 328 -0.71 -22.49 -11.96
C LEU A 328 -0.91 -22.87 -10.48
N ASP A 329 -1.83 -22.20 -9.78
CA ASP A 329 -2.05 -22.38 -8.33
C ASP A 329 -0.76 -22.33 -7.49
N ASP A 330 0.10 -21.35 -7.80
CA ASP A 330 1.42 -21.13 -7.19
C ASP A 330 2.46 -22.26 -7.46
N GLU A 331 2.22 -23.15 -8.44
CA GLU A 331 3.18 -24.15 -8.93
C GLU A 331 3.69 -23.80 -10.34
N GLU A 332 5.01 -23.84 -10.57
CA GLU A 332 5.62 -23.56 -11.87
C GLU A 332 5.18 -24.58 -12.94
N TYR A 333 4.73 -24.07 -14.09
CA TYR A 333 4.20 -24.84 -15.22
C TYR A 333 5.22 -24.97 -16.35
N ASP A 334 5.16 -26.08 -17.10
CA ASP A 334 6.19 -26.45 -18.06
C ASP A 334 6.24 -25.47 -19.26
N ALA A 335 7.37 -24.76 -19.38
CA ALA A 335 7.61 -23.80 -20.46
C ALA A 335 7.63 -24.43 -21.85
N ASP A 336 7.90 -25.73 -21.98
CA ASP A 336 7.78 -26.42 -23.28
C ASP A 336 6.32 -26.53 -23.75
N ILE A 337 5.35 -26.40 -22.83
CA ILE A 337 3.91 -26.41 -23.10
C ILE A 337 3.43 -24.97 -23.26
N TRP A 338 3.46 -24.17 -22.19
CA TRP A 338 2.71 -22.90 -22.18
C TRP A 338 3.27 -21.82 -23.10
N ALA A 339 4.57 -21.85 -23.38
CA ALA A 339 5.18 -20.87 -24.27
C ALA A 339 4.81 -21.11 -25.74
N ASP A 340 4.17 -22.22 -26.11
CA ASP A 340 3.81 -22.60 -27.48
C ASP A 340 4.94 -22.36 -28.52
N GLY A 341 6.19 -22.66 -28.11
CA GLY A 341 7.37 -22.47 -28.94
C GLY A 341 7.76 -21.02 -29.23
N HIS A 342 7.16 -20.04 -28.54
CA HIS A 342 7.62 -18.65 -28.53
C HIS A 342 9.05 -18.58 -27.97
N GLY A 343 9.87 -17.69 -28.54
CA GLY A 343 11.17 -17.33 -27.96
C GLY A 343 11.11 -16.10 -27.08
N LYS A 344 10.05 -15.29 -27.24
CA LYS A 344 9.74 -14.08 -26.49
C LYS A 344 8.23 -13.89 -26.45
N LEU A 345 7.73 -13.21 -25.43
CA LEU A 345 6.35 -12.74 -25.34
C LEU A 345 6.26 -11.22 -25.38
N GLU A 346 5.30 -10.70 -26.12
CA GLU A 346 4.91 -9.30 -26.17
C GLU A 346 3.38 -9.13 -26.14
N GLU A 347 2.88 -7.89 -26.03
CA GLU A 347 1.44 -7.60 -26.14
C GLU A 347 0.82 -8.22 -27.41
N GLY A 348 -0.25 -9.00 -27.21
CA GLY A 348 -1.01 -9.66 -28.26
C GLY A 348 -0.56 -11.08 -28.59
N ASP A 349 0.54 -11.58 -27.99
CA ASP A 349 0.88 -13.00 -28.03
C ASP A 349 -0.06 -13.83 -27.16
N THR A 350 -0.12 -15.13 -27.43
CA THR A 350 -0.95 -16.10 -26.71
C THR A 350 -0.06 -17.13 -26.04
N ILE A 351 -0.38 -17.47 -24.79
CA ILE A 351 0.15 -18.65 -24.10
C ILE A 351 -0.95 -19.69 -23.97
N VAL A 352 -0.57 -20.96 -23.76
CA VAL A 352 -1.51 -22.07 -23.68
C VAL A 352 -1.42 -22.81 -22.35
N ILE A 353 -2.52 -23.43 -21.93
CA ILE A 353 -2.57 -24.37 -20.80
C ILE A 353 -3.31 -25.61 -21.31
N ASP A 354 -2.82 -26.82 -21.01
CA ASP A 354 -3.56 -28.04 -21.36
C ASP A 354 -4.93 -28.04 -20.64
N MET A 355 -6.01 -28.32 -21.37
CA MET A 355 -7.35 -28.34 -20.78
C MET A 355 -7.52 -29.40 -19.68
N ASP A 356 -6.68 -30.44 -19.67
CA ASP A 356 -6.62 -31.45 -18.60
C ASP A 356 -6.11 -30.87 -17.25
N ASP A 357 -5.38 -29.74 -17.28
CA ASP A 357 -4.87 -29.03 -16.10
C ASP A 357 -5.77 -27.84 -15.69
N VAL A 358 -6.86 -27.58 -16.43
CA VAL A 358 -7.78 -26.49 -16.16
C VAL A 358 -8.83 -26.92 -15.12
N GLU A 359 -8.70 -26.39 -13.91
CA GLU A 359 -9.65 -26.60 -12.82
C GLU A 359 -10.45 -25.31 -12.47
N PRO A 360 -11.62 -25.44 -11.83
CA PRO A 360 -12.29 -24.33 -11.17
C PRO A 360 -11.37 -23.53 -10.24
N ASN A 361 -11.56 -22.21 -10.22
CA ASN A 361 -10.73 -21.27 -9.45
C ASN A 361 -9.23 -21.24 -9.80
N LEU A 362 -8.80 -21.88 -10.90
CA LEU A 362 -7.38 -21.93 -11.26
C LEU A 362 -6.78 -20.51 -11.32
N SER A 363 -5.76 -20.29 -10.49
CA SER A 363 -4.94 -19.09 -10.46
C SER A 363 -3.82 -19.22 -11.46
N ILE A 364 -3.69 -18.25 -12.35
CA ILE A 364 -2.67 -18.22 -13.38
C ILE A 364 -1.84 -16.97 -13.15
N ARG A 365 -0.53 -17.13 -12.96
CA ARG A 365 0.39 -16.00 -12.73
C ARG A 365 1.59 -16.10 -13.65
N LEU A 366 1.80 -15.06 -14.46
CA LEU A 366 3.03 -14.87 -15.22
C LEU A 366 3.99 -14.02 -14.39
N ARG A 367 5.17 -14.55 -14.13
CA ARG A 367 6.26 -13.89 -13.41
C ARG A 367 7.38 -13.56 -14.38
N HIS A 368 7.99 -12.39 -14.21
CA HIS A 368 9.19 -11.95 -14.91
C HIS A 368 10.25 -11.63 -13.86
N ASP A 369 11.29 -12.45 -13.83
CA ASP A 369 12.48 -12.20 -13.02
C ASP A 369 13.50 -11.43 -13.86
N HIS A 370 13.96 -10.29 -13.35
CA HIS A 370 14.92 -9.42 -14.01
C HIS A 370 15.98 -8.94 -13.01
N GLU A 371 17.04 -8.30 -13.50
CA GLU A 371 18.23 -7.89 -12.70
C GLU A 371 17.93 -6.84 -11.61
N LEU A 372 16.68 -6.40 -11.45
CA LEU A 372 16.24 -5.46 -10.41
C LEU A 372 15.12 -6.04 -9.52
N GLY A 373 14.81 -7.33 -9.65
CA GLY A 373 13.79 -8.01 -8.88
C GLY A 373 12.81 -8.79 -9.76
N SER A 374 11.57 -8.89 -9.31
CA SER A 374 10.53 -9.65 -10.00
C SER A 374 9.28 -8.82 -10.16
N SER A 375 8.65 -8.92 -11.33
CA SER A 375 7.27 -8.44 -11.54
C SER A 375 6.36 -9.62 -11.85
N SER A 376 5.07 -9.49 -11.55
CA SER A 376 4.10 -10.53 -11.87
C SER A 376 2.75 -9.96 -12.29
N SER A 377 2.04 -10.75 -13.08
CA SER A 377 0.68 -10.47 -13.53
C SER A 377 -0.12 -11.75 -13.44
N GLY A 378 -1.22 -11.72 -12.70
CA GLY A 378 -2.10 -12.88 -12.55
C GLY A 378 -3.55 -12.64 -12.93
N THR A 379 -4.28 -13.73 -13.15
CA THR A 379 -5.73 -13.80 -13.30
C THR A 379 -6.24 -15.10 -12.69
N SER A 380 -7.52 -15.18 -12.36
CA SER A 380 -8.19 -16.45 -12.10
C SER A 380 -9.21 -16.74 -13.20
N ILE A 381 -9.44 -18.02 -13.49
CA ILE A 381 -10.48 -18.47 -14.41
C ILE A 381 -11.48 -19.35 -13.68
N LEU A 382 -12.63 -19.59 -14.34
CA LEU A 382 -13.66 -20.52 -13.85
C LEU A 382 -14.04 -20.30 -12.38
N SER A 383 -14.07 -19.04 -11.94
CA SER A 383 -14.33 -18.71 -10.52
C SER A 383 -15.81 -18.52 -10.19
N HIS A 384 -16.68 -18.57 -11.21
CA HIS A 384 -18.12 -18.36 -11.04
C HIS A 384 -18.88 -19.24 -12.03
N PHE A 385 -19.53 -20.27 -11.51
CA PHE A 385 -20.43 -21.12 -12.26
C PHE A 385 -21.89 -20.79 -11.95
N ARG A 386 -22.76 -21.17 -12.88
CA ARG A 386 -24.21 -20.94 -12.74
C ARG A 386 -24.89 -22.07 -11.98
N PHE A 387 -25.55 -21.69 -10.89
CA PHE A 387 -26.41 -22.55 -10.10
C PHE A 387 -27.79 -21.93 -9.97
N GLU A 388 -28.84 -22.75 -10.09
CA GLU A 388 -30.21 -22.37 -9.79
C GLU A 388 -30.56 -22.85 -8.37
N PHE A 389 -31.27 -22.00 -7.62
CA PHE A 389 -31.57 -22.22 -6.21
C PHE A 389 -33.07 -22.06 -5.97
N ASP A 390 -33.70 -23.08 -5.39
CA ASP A 390 -35.13 -23.11 -5.07
C ASP A 390 -35.33 -23.54 -3.61
N TYR A 391 -35.80 -22.60 -2.78
CA TYR A 391 -35.92 -22.80 -1.34
C TYR A 391 -37.35 -23.18 -0.93
N ASP A 392 -37.49 -24.28 -0.20
CA ASP A 392 -38.74 -24.72 0.42
C ASP A 392 -38.75 -24.35 1.91
N LEU A 393 -39.64 -23.42 2.27
CA LEU A 393 -39.80 -22.92 3.64
C LEU A 393 -40.42 -23.97 4.58
N GLU A 394 -41.26 -24.88 4.08
CA GLU A 394 -41.93 -25.88 4.92
C GLU A 394 -40.98 -27.01 5.34
N SER A 395 -40.08 -27.42 4.44
CA SER A 395 -39.07 -28.44 4.73
C SER A 395 -37.71 -27.90 5.17
N GLU A 396 -37.51 -26.57 5.17
CA GLU A 396 -36.22 -25.92 5.47
C GLU A 396 -35.08 -26.54 4.62
N SER A 397 -35.35 -26.68 3.31
CA SER A 397 -34.43 -27.32 2.36
C SER A 397 -34.27 -26.50 1.09
N LEU A 398 -33.07 -26.49 0.54
CA LEU A 398 -32.73 -25.81 -0.70
C LEU A 398 -32.42 -26.82 -1.81
N SER A 399 -33.16 -26.77 -2.90
CA SER A 399 -32.83 -27.49 -4.13
C SER A 399 -31.85 -26.66 -4.94
N ILE A 400 -30.77 -27.31 -5.40
CA ILE A 400 -29.69 -26.68 -6.12
C ILE A 400 -29.49 -27.45 -7.43
N THR A 401 -29.54 -26.74 -8.54
CA THR A 401 -29.35 -27.32 -9.88
C THR A 401 -28.16 -26.67 -10.56
N TYR A 402 -27.22 -27.48 -11.03
CA TYR A 402 -26.10 -27.00 -11.83
C TYR A 402 -26.58 -26.60 -13.23
N ALA A 403 -26.22 -25.40 -13.70
CA ALA A 403 -26.77 -24.78 -14.91
C ALA A 403 -25.69 -24.22 -15.84
N ASP A 404 -24.49 -24.79 -15.77
CA ASP A 404 -23.36 -24.48 -16.64
C ASP A 404 -22.96 -25.70 -17.47
N ASP A 405 -22.27 -25.43 -18.60
CA ASP A 405 -21.90 -26.47 -19.56
C ASP A 405 -20.60 -27.22 -19.18
N PHE A 406 -19.80 -26.65 -18.27
CA PHE A 406 -18.53 -27.22 -17.84
C PHE A 406 -18.71 -28.40 -16.88
N PRO A 407 -18.18 -29.59 -17.14
CA PRO A 407 -18.30 -30.70 -16.20
C PRO A 407 -17.44 -30.47 -14.95
N LEU A 408 -18.02 -30.62 -13.75
CA LEU A 408 -17.27 -30.56 -12.48
C LEU A 408 -17.08 -31.95 -11.89
N ASP A 409 -15.96 -32.18 -11.19
CA ASP A 409 -15.81 -33.38 -10.37
C ASP A 409 -16.64 -33.23 -9.09
N GLY A 410 -17.69 -34.05 -8.95
CA GLY A 410 -18.57 -34.02 -7.78
C GLY A 410 -17.88 -34.38 -6.47
N ASP A 411 -16.72 -35.06 -6.53
CA ASP A 411 -15.85 -35.34 -5.38
C ASP A 411 -15.14 -34.08 -4.84
N GLU A 412 -15.18 -32.95 -5.56
CA GLU A 412 -14.56 -31.69 -5.16
C GLU A 412 -15.61 -30.58 -4.91
N VAL A 413 -16.89 -30.83 -5.22
CA VAL A 413 -17.95 -29.84 -5.00
C VAL A 413 -18.60 -30.02 -3.63
N HIS A 414 -18.54 -28.96 -2.82
CA HIS A 414 -19.16 -28.91 -1.51
C HIS A 414 -20.29 -27.87 -1.47
N LEU A 415 -21.32 -28.16 -0.68
CA LEU A 415 -22.36 -27.22 -0.33
C LEU A 415 -22.26 -26.89 1.15
N ALA A 416 -22.32 -25.61 1.51
CA ALA A 416 -22.32 -25.16 2.89
C ALA A 416 -23.28 -23.98 3.08
N ALA A 417 -23.94 -23.93 4.24
CA ALA A 417 -24.77 -22.79 4.64
C ALA A 417 -24.19 -22.10 5.88
N TYR A 418 -24.08 -20.78 5.81
CA TYR A 418 -23.55 -19.92 6.87
C TYR A 418 -24.64 -19.00 7.42
N GLU A 419 -24.72 -18.86 8.75
CA GLU A 419 -25.78 -18.05 9.40
C GLU A 419 -25.60 -16.54 9.19
N GLU A 420 -24.35 -16.07 9.26
CA GLU A 420 -23.97 -14.69 8.99
C GLU A 420 -23.13 -14.64 7.72
N ARG A 421 -23.22 -13.54 6.98
CA ARG A 421 -22.28 -13.25 5.89
C ARG A 421 -20.85 -13.38 6.43
N PRO A 422 -20.03 -14.32 5.95
CA PRO A 422 -18.65 -14.43 6.38
C PRO A 422 -17.94 -13.11 6.08
N ARG A 423 -17.58 -12.36 7.13
CA ARG A 423 -16.72 -11.18 6.95
C ARG A 423 -15.29 -11.69 6.96
N TYR A 424 -14.63 -11.57 5.82
CA TYR A 424 -13.21 -11.89 5.73
C TYR A 424 -12.40 -10.98 6.66
N ARG A 425 -11.66 -11.60 7.59
CA ARG A 425 -10.56 -10.99 8.32
C ARG A 425 -9.34 -11.90 8.12
N PRO A 426 -8.21 -11.37 7.60
CA PRO A 426 -7.04 -12.19 7.29
C PRO A 426 -6.52 -13.03 8.46
N ASP A 427 -6.75 -12.56 9.70
CA ASP A 427 -6.20 -13.15 10.93
C ASP A 427 -7.20 -14.00 11.73
N GLU A 428 -8.43 -14.23 11.22
CA GLU A 428 -9.44 -15.06 11.90
C GLU A 428 -9.70 -16.35 11.12
N ASP A 429 -9.89 -17.46 11.85
CA ASP A 429 -10.34 -18.71 11.26
C ASP A 429 -11.68 -18.50 10.54
N ASP A 430 -11.86 -19.13 9.38
CA ASP A 430 -13.13 -19.05 8.66
C ASP A 430 -14.27 -19.59 9.54
N PRO A 431 -15.46 -18.96 9.54
CA PRO A 431 -16.56 -19.39 10.40
C PRO A 431 -16.93 -20.85 10.11
N GLU A 432 -17.40 -21.59 11.12
CA GLU A 432 -17.94 -22.93 10.88
C GLU A 432 -19.33 -22.83 10.23
N PRO A 433 -19.62 -23.60 9.16
CA PRO A 433 -20.94 -23.61 8.55
C PRO A 433 -21.98 -24.25 9.49
N ARG A 434 -23.23 -23.80 9.38
CA ARG A 434 -24.37 -24.42 10.07
C ARG A 434 -24.58 -25.86 9.62
N THR A 435 -24.49 -26.08 8.31
CA THR A 435 -24.64 -27.37 7.65
C THR A 435 -23.78 -27.41 6.40
N SER A 436 -23.27 -28.59 6.08
CA SER A 436 -22.48 -28.81 4.87
C SER A 436 -22.62 -30.24 4.38
N VAL A 437 -22.60 -30.44 3.05
CA VAL A 437 -22.69 -31.75 2.42
C VAL A 437 -21.87 -31.77 1.12
N GLN A 438 -21.43 -32.96 0.74
CA GLN A 438 -20.87 -33.25 -0.58
C GLN A 438 -21.86 -34.16 -1.31
N PRO A 439 -22.81 -33.59 -2.06
CA PRO A 439 -23.98 -34.36 -2.51
C PRO A 439 -23.71 -35.19 -3.78
N TRP A 440 -22.61 -34.93 -4.48
CA TRP A 440 -22.26 -35.55 -5.77
C TRP A 440 -21.03 -36.47 -5.69
N GLU A 441 -20.71 -37.03 -4.51
CA GLU A 441 -19.56 -37.95 -4.33
C GLU A 441 -19.62 -39.14 -5.30
N GLY A 442 -18.56 -39.32 -6.09
CA GLY A 442 -18.38 -40.37 -7.09
C GLY A 442 -19.09 -40.12 -8.42
N GLU A 443 -19.58 -38.90 -8.66
CA GLU A 443 -20.32 -38.51 -9.87
C GLU A 443 -19.65 -37.30 -10.55
N THR A 444 -19.78 -37.21 -11.88
CA THR A 444 -19.46 -35.99 -12.62
C THR A 444 -20.70 -35.10 -12.66
N LEU A 445 -20.53 -33.83 -12.34
CA LEU A 445 -21.60 -32.84 -12.31
C LEU A 445 -21.75 -32.19 -13.69
N ASP A 446 -22.75 -32.67 -14.44
CA ASP A 446 -23.17 -32.11 -15.73
C ASP A 446 -24.38 -31.16 -15.57
N GLU A 447 -24.66 -30.34 -16.60
CA GLU A 447 -25.84 -29.46 -16.64
C GLU A 447 -27.13 -30.21 -16.25
N GLY A 448 -27.87 -29.65 -15.30
CA GLY A 448 -29.13 -30.20 -14.78
C GLY A 448 -28.95 -31.20 -13.65
N ALA A 449 -27.74 -31.45 -13.16
CA ALA A 449 -27.53 -32.22 -11.94
C ALA A 449 -28.11 -31.49 -10.71
N GLU A 450 -28.86 -32.23 -9.89
CA GLU A 450 -29.62 -31.68 -8.77
C GLU A 450 -29.08 -32.20 -7.44
N ALA A 451 -29.11 -31.36 -6.41
CA ALA A 451 -28.89 -31.74 -5.02
C ALA A 451 -29.88 -31.02 -4.10
N THR A 452 -29.98 -31.52 -2.88
CA THR A 452 -30.76 -30.89 -1.81
C THR A 452 -29.86 -30.66 -0.60
N LEU A 453 -29.85 -29.42 -0.11
CA LEU A 453 -29.24 -29.05 1.16
C LEU A 453 -30.35 -28.87 2.20
N GLU A 454 -30.33 -29.70 3.25
CA GLU A 454 -31.27 -29.65 4.37
C GLU A 454 -30.75 -28.75 5.50
N ASP A 455 -31.62 -28.40 6.46
CA ASP A 455 -31.30 -27.59 7.64
C ASP A 455 -30.85 -26.14 7.32
N VAL A 456 -31.50 -25.52 6.32
CA VAL A 456 -31.24 -24.15 5.89
C VAL A 456 -32.40 -23.19 6.20
N ARG A 457 -32.07 -21.92 6.48
CA ARG A 457 -33.05 -20.91 6.93
C ARG A 457 -32.97 -19.61 6.13
N PRO A 458 -34.03 -18.79 6.15
CA PRO A 458 -33.95 -17.42 5.67
C PRO A 458 -32.79 -16.67 6.33
N GLY A 459 -32.01 -15.96 5.52
CA GLY A 459 -30.83 -15.22 5.96
C GLY A 459 -29.52 -15.91 5.64
N ASP A 460 -29.53 -17.24 5.59
CA ASP A 460 -28.32 -18.04 5.39
C ASP A 460 -27.66 -17.73 4.04
N GLU A 461 -26.32 -17.68 4.06
CA GLU A 461 -25.50 -17.59 2.87
C GLU A 461 -25.01 -18.99 2.48
N ILE A 462 -25.45 -19.42 1.31
CA ILE A 462 -25.13 -20.70 0.70
C ILE A 462 -23.91 -20.51 -0.16
N ILE A 463 -22.90 -21.31 0.11
CA ILE A 463 -21.65 -21.38 -0.63
C ILE A 463 -21.61 -22.73 -1.34
N VAL A 464 -21.36 -22.68 -2.65
CA VAL A 464 -20.91 -23.82 -3.43
C VAL A 464 -19.40 -23.71 -3.49
N GLY A 465 -18.70 -24.52 -2.71
CA GLY A 465 -17.25 -24.54 -2.59
C GLY A 465 -16.60 -25.55 -3.53
N TRP A 466 -15.37 -25.27 -3.93
CA TRP A 466 -14.51 -26.17 -4.70
C TRP A 466 -13.37 -26.65 -3.81
N LYS A 467 -13.11 -27.96 -3.77
CA LYS A 467 -12.15 -28.68 -2.89
C LYS A 467 -12.46 -28.62 -1.39
N ASP A 468 -13.14 -27.58 -0.91
CA ASP A 468 -13.59 -27.44 0.47
C ASP A 468 -14.87 -26.57 0.61
N VAL A 469 -15.23 -26.23 1.85
CA VAL A 469 -16.39 -25.38 2.19
C VAL A 469 -16.02 -23.91 2.40
N SER A 470 -14.77 -23.53 2.12
CA SER A 470 -14.24 -22.18 2.31
C SER A 470 -15.05 -21.17 1.51
N PRO A 471 -15.51 -20.06 2.12
CA PRO A 471 -16.09 -18.96 1.36
C PRO A 471 -15.12 -18.32 0.36
N ARG A 472 -13.80 -18.55 0.49
CA ARG A 472 -12.77 -17.94 -0.36
C ARG A 472 -12.75 -18.56 -1.76
N ASP A 473 -12.90 -19.87 -1.82
CA ASP A 473 -12.80 -20.67 -3.05
C ASP A 473 -14.20 -21.09 -3.53
N ASN A 474 -15.19 -20.22 -3.32
CA ASN A 474 -16.55 -20.46 -3.79
C ASN A 474 -16.63 -20.36 -5.31
N ILE A 475 -17.28 -21.34 -5.91
CA ILE A 475 -17.64 -21.38 -7.34
C ILE A 475 -19.10 -20.97 -7.57
N GLY A 476 -19.87 -20.80 -6.50
CA GLY A 476 -21.24 -20.30 -6.52
C GLY A 476 -21.66 -19.78 -5.14
N ARG A 477 -22.56 -18.79 -5.14
CA ARG A 477 -23.11 -18.24 -3.89
C ARG A 477 -24.58 -17.86 -4.03
N HIS A 478 -25.34 -18.06 -2.96
CA HIS A 478 -26.74 -17.68 -2.91
C HIS A 478 -27.14 -17.28 -1.49
N ARG A 479 -27.96 -16.24 -1.35
CA ARG A 479 -28.52 -15.89 -0.03
C ARG A 479 -30.00 -16.23 -0.01
N ILE A 480 -30.40 -17.08 0.92
CA ILE A 480 -31.82 -17.42 1.13
C ILE A 480 -32.51 -16.16 1.66
N ARG A 481 -33.46 -15.65 0.89
CA ARG A 481 -34.25 -14.47 1.28
C ARG A 481 -35.45 -14.90 2.12
N PRO A 482 -35.80 -14.15 3.18
CA PRO A 482 -37.10 -14.31 3.81
C PRO A 482 -38.25 -14.13 2.80
N PRO A 483 -39.41 -14.76 3.05
CA PRO A 483 -40.60 -14.54 2.24
C PRO A 483 -41.01 -13.06 2.18
N GLY A 484 -41.21 -12.56 0.96
CA GLY A 484 -41.75 -11.24 0.68
C GLY A 484 -40.77 -10.06 0.87
N THR A 485 -41.32 -8.87 0.69
CA THR A 485 -40.63 -7.57 0.86
C THR A 485 -41.44 -6.65 1.75
N VAL A 486 -40.85 -5.54 2.20
CA VAL A 486 -41.56 -4.52 2.99
C VAL A 486 -41.49 -3.18 2.29
N ARG A 487 -42.66 -2.57 2.13
CA ARG A 487 -42.81 -1.17 1.71
C ARG A 487 -42.99 -0.31 2.95
N PHE A 488 -42.18 0.75 3.06
CA PHE A 488 -42.27 1.72 4.15
C PHE A 488 -42.81 3.04 3.61
N ASP A 489 -43.79 3.60 4.31
CA ASP A 489 -44.29 4.96 4.11
C ASP A 489 -44.11 5.73 5.43
N TYR A 490 -43.81 7.02 5.37
CA TYR A 490 -43.61 7.84 6.57
C TYR A 490 -44.36 9.17 6.47
N ASP A 491 -45.21 9.45 7.45
CA ASP A 491 -45.90 10.73 7.59
C ASP A 491 -45.09 11.67 8.49
N TYR A 492 -44.41 12.64 7.86
CA TYR A 492 -43.58 13.63 8.54
C TYR A 492 -44.34 14.61 9.44
N ALA A 493 -45.66 14.77 9.25
CA ALA A 493 -46.46 15.68 10.08
C ALA A 493 -46.89 15.01 11.39
N SER A 494 -47.09 13.70 11.38
CA SER A 494 -47.48 12.91 12.55
C SER A 494 -46.37 12.03 13.12
N GLU A 495 -45.17 12.07 12.53
CA GLU A 495 -44.01 11.23 12.89
C GLU A 495 -44.40 9.74 12.97
N THR A 496 -45.22 9.30 12.00
CA THR A 496 -45.78 7.95 11.96
C THR A 496 -45.23 7.18 10.77
N LEU A 497 -44.63 6.03 11.06
CA LEU A 497 -44.16 5.06 10.07
C LEU A 497 -45.24 4.00 9.82
N SER A 498 -45.54 3.74 8.55
CA SER A 498 -46.31 2.58 8.10
C SER A 498 -45.37 1.56 7.45
N ALA A 499 -45.45 0.30 7.88
CA ALA A 499 -44.74 -0.82 7.27
C ALA A 499 -45.74 -1.81 6.69
N THR A 500 -45.73 -1.99 5.37
CA THR A 500 -46.62 -2.88 4.62
C THR A 500 -45.85 -4.08 4.07
N LEU A 501 -46.27 -5.29 4.44
CA LEU A 501 -45.71 -6.53 3.90
C LEU A 501 -46.26 -6.79 2.49
N GLU A 502 -45.37 -7.15 1.57
CA GLU A 502 -45.69 -7.57 0.20
C GLU A 502 -45.23 -9.02 0.01
N LEU A 503 -46.18 -9.95 -0.01
CA LEU A 503 -45.90 -11.39 -0.13
C LEU A 503 -46.26 -11.88 -1.54
N GLU A 504 -45.41 -12.75 -2.10
CA GLU A 504 -45.64 -13.37 -3.42
C GLU A 504 -46.62 -14.57 -3.35
N ASP A 505 -46.66 -15.29 -2.21
CA ASP A 505 -47.42 -16.53 -1.98
C ASP A 505 -48.42 -16.45 -0.79
N GLU A 506 -48.85 -17.62 -0.27
CA GLU A 506 -49.86 -17.84 0.78
C GLU A 506 -49.59 -17.10 2.11
N GLU A 507 -50.61 -17.07 2.98
CA GLU A 507 -50.53 -16.46 4.32
C GLU A 507 -49.35 -17.01 5.14
N GLN A 508 -48.59 -16.11 5.76
CA GLN A 508 -47.45 -16.45 6.60
C GLN A 508 -47.77 -16.23 8.09
N PRO A 509 -47.13 -16.95 9.04
CA PRO A 509 -47.34 -16.68 10.45
C PRO A 509 -46.86 -15.28 10.84
N ALA A 510 -47.71 -14.50 11.50
CA ALA A 510 -47.40 -13.12 11.86
C ALA A 510 -46.21 -12.99 12.83
N GLU A 511 -46.00 -14.01 13.67
CA GLU A 511 -44.89 -14.09 14.63
C GLU A 511 -43.50 -14.20 13.97
N LYS A 512 -43.43 -14.49 12.66
CA LYS A 512 -42.16 -14.57 11.92
C LYS A 512 -41.66 -13.22 11.45
N TYR A 513 -42.48 -12.17 11.49
CA TYR A 513 -42.08 -10.82 11.10
C TYR A 513 -42.01 -9.93 12.33
N GLU A 514 -40.84 -9.35 12.55
CA GLU A 514 -40.61 -8.41 13.64
C GLU A 514 -40.14 -7.07 13.10
N LEU A 515 -40.81 -5.99 13.50
CA LEU A 515 -40.42 -4.62 13.20
C LEU A 515 -39.53 -4.09 14.32
N LEU A 516 -38.30 -3.73 13.98
CA LEU A 516 -37.30 -3.12 14.84
C LEU A 516 -37.15 -1.63 14.53
N VAL A 517 -37.06 -0.83 15.58
CA VAL A 517 -36.78 0.61 15.56
C VAL A 517 -35.53 0.84 16.40
N ASP A 518 -34.43 1.27 15.79
CA ASP A 518 -33.08 1.32 16.37
C ASP A 518 -32.67 -0.01 17.04
N ASP A 519 -32.86 -1.12 16.31
CA ASP A 519 -32.59 -2.49 16.76
C ASP A 519 -33.42 -2.97 17.97
N GLU A 520 -34.42 -2.21 18.42
CA GLU A 520 -35.35 -2.59 19.47
C GLU A 520 -36.75 -2.92 18.90
N PRO A 521 -37.45 -3.96 19.39
CA PRO A 521 -38.80 -4.28 18.93
C PRO A 521 -39.79 -3.13 19.13
N ALA A 522 -40.49 -2.74 18.05
CA ALA A 522 -41.53 -1.73 18.11
C ALA A 522 -42.70 -2.15 19.03
N ALA A 523 -43.39 -1.17 19.60
CA ALA A 523 -44.53 -1.42 20.49
C ALA A 523 -45.72 -2.10 19.79
N THR A 524 -45.86 -1.89 18.48
CA THR A 524 -46.86 -2.52 17.62
C THR A 524 -46.17 -3.52 16.71
N GLN A 525 -46.64 -4.76 16.69
CA GLN A 525 -46.11 -5.86 15.86
C GLN A 525 -47.27 -6.53 15.11
N TRP A 526 -47.01 -7.13 13.94
CA TRP A 526 -48.04 -7.91 13.22
C TRP A 526 -48.65 -9.01 14.09
N ALA A 527 -47.81 -9.72 14.84
CA ALA A 527 -48.22 -10.79 15.77
C ALA A 527 -49.13 -10.32 16.92
N SER A 528 -49.21 -9.01 17.17
CA SER A 528 -50.11 -8.45 18.18
C SER A 528 -51.54 -8.27 17.66
N GLU A 529 -51.73 -8.22 16.33
CA GLU A 529 -53.02 -7.97 15.69
C GLU A 529 -53.63 -9.24 15.09
N THR A 530 -52.80 -10.11 14.50
CA THR A 530 -53.23 -11.33 13.81
C THR A 530 -52.28 -12.48 14.07
N ASP A 531 -52.78 -13.72 13.93
CA ASP A 531 -51.94 -14.93 13.98
C ASP A 531 -51.21 -15.18 12.64
N THR A 532 -51.79 -14.70 11.53
CA THR A 532 -51.26 -14.81 10.17
C THR A 532 -51.30 -13.46 9.45
N VAL A 533 -50.38 -13.25 8.52
CA VAL A 533 -50.32 -12.08 7.63
C VAL A 533 -50.49 -12.51 6.18
N SER A 534 -51.29 -11.74 5.44
CA SER A 534 -51.37 -11.80 3.98
C SER A 534 -50.58 -10.64 3.37
N SER A 535 -50.37 -10.68 2.06
CA SER A 535 -49.90 -9.50 1.31
C SER A 535 -50.77 -8.27 1.63
N GLU A 536 -50.15 -7.09 1.65
CA GLU A 536 -50.70 -5.79 2.07
C GLU A 536 -50.99 -5.63 3.58
N ALA A 537 -50.60 -6.59 4.43
CA ALA A 537 -50.70 -6.44 5.88
C ALA A 537 -49.82 -5.26 6.36
N THR A 538 -50.44 -4.28 6.99
CA THR A 538 -49.80 -3.02 7.37
C THR A 538 -49.88 -2.78 8.87
N ILE A 539 -48.78 -2.34 9.47
CA ILE A 539 -48.74 -1.81 10.84
C ILE A 539 -48.29 -0.35 10.83
N GLU A 540 -48.74 0.40 11.82
CA GLU A 540 -48.38 1.79 12.03
C GLU A 540 -47.67 1.96 13.39
N VAL A 541 -46.55 2.68 13.38
CA VAL A 541 -45.78 3.02 14.58
C VAL A 541 -45.63 4.53 14.64
N ALA A 542 -46.19 5.12 15.69
CA ALA A 542 -46.09 6.56 15.95
C ALA A 542 -44.77 6.91 16.67
N ASP A 543 -44.43 8.20 16.66
CA ASP A 543 -43.28 8.78 17.35
C ASP A 543 -41.92 8.17 16.91
N VAL A 544 -41.79 7.78 15.64
CA VAL A 544 -40.52 7.32 15.05
C VAL A 544 -39.74 8.53 14.58
N ALA A 545 -38.53 8.76 15.04
CA ALA A 545 -37.76 9.93 14.62
C ALA A 545 -37.21 9.80 13.18
N VAL A 546 -37.01 10.94 12.51
CA VAL A 546 -36.23 10.99 11.27
C VAL A 546 -34.78 10.59 11.56
N GLY A 547 -34.19 9.79 10.67
CA GLY A 547 -32.83 9.29 10.81
C GLY A 547 -32.70 8.01 11.64
N THR A 548 -33.76 7.54 12.31
CA THR A 548 -33.77 6.27 13.04
C THR A 548 -33.72 5.08 12.07
N ASP A 549 -32.95 4.04 12.40
CA ASP A 549 -32.91 2.82 11.61
C ASP A 549 -34.15 1.98 11.89
N VAL A 550 -34.90 1.67 10.84
CA VAL A 550 -36.09 0.84 10.92
C VAL A 550 -35.87 -0.39 10.07
N THR A 551 -35.99 -1.57 10.66
CA THR A 551 -35.77 -2.83 9.95
C THR A 551 -36.90 -3.80 10.25
N VAL A 552 -37.33 -4.54 9.24
CA VAL A 552 -38.18 -5.72 9.42
C VAL A 552 -37.31 -6.95 9.24
N VAL A 553 -37.31 -7.80 10.25
CA VAL A 553 -36.53 -9.04 10.27
C VAL A 553 -37.44 -10.26 10.33
N TRP A 554 -36.89 -11.38 9.87
CA TRP A 554 -37.47 -12.69 10.03
C TRP A 554 -37.08 -13.25 11.40
N GLY A 555 -38.03 -13.32 12.34
CA GLY A 555 -37.78 -13.46 13.78
C GLY A 555 -37.09 -14.75 14.24
N ASP A 556 -36.93 -15.78 13.40
CA ASP A 556 -36.15 -16.98 13.77
C ASP A 556 -34.64 -16.83 13.53
N SER A 557 -34.25 -15.93 12.63
CA SER A 557 -32.89 -15.82 12.12
C SER A 557 -32.38 -14.38 12.05
N ASP A 558 -33.18 -13.41 12.49
CA ASP A 558 -32.94 -11.98 12.35
C ASP A 558 -32.65 -11.54 10.91
N ALA A 559 -33.06 -12.36 9.93
CA ALA A 559 -32.77 -12.12 8.52
C ALA A 559 -33.58 -10.94 8.00
N ARG A 560 -32.91 -9.95 7.42
CA ARG A 560 -33.56 -8.73 6.92
C ARG A 560 -34.53 -9.03 5.79
N VAL A 561 -35.81 -8.72 6.02
CA VAL A 561 -36.89 -8.70 5.01
C VAL A 561 -36.87 -7.36 4.27
N GLY A 562 -36.68 -6.26 5.02
CA GLY A 562 -36.62 -4.91 4.49
C GLY A 562 -36.15 -3.94 5.55
N GLY A 563 -35.77 -2.73 5.17
CA GLY A 563 -35.52 -1.68 6.15
C GLY A 563 -35.38 -0.32 5.49
N THR A 564 -35.62 0.72 6.28
CA THR A 564 -35.58 2.12 5.87
C THR A 564 -34.92 2.94 6.97
N ARG A 565 -34.50 4.15 6.61
CA ARG A 565 -34.12 5.18 7.55
C ARG A 565 -34.91 6.42 7.16
N PRO A 566 -36.04 6.74 7.83
CA PRO A 566 -36.92 7.82 7.40
C PRO A 566 -36.13 9.12 7.28
N SER A 567 -36.14 9.72 6.10
CA SER A 567 -35.47 10.98 5.82
C SER A 567 -36.18 11.64 4.65
N PRO A 568 -36.66 12.88 4.79
CA PRO A 568 -37.34 13.52 3.69
C PRO A 568 -36.37 13.77 2.53
N SER A 569 -36.87 13.63 1.31
CA SER A 569 -36.17 14.00 0.09
C SER A 569 -37.00 15.03 -0.64
N ILE A 570 -36.47 16.24 -0.80
CA ILE A 570 -37.14 17.39 -1.41
C ILE A 570 -36.36 17.80 -2.65
N GLU A 571 -37.04 17.81 -3.79
CA GLU A 571 -36.49 18.29 -5.05
C GLU A 571 -36.70 19.81 -5.15
N LEU A 572 -35.60 20.53 -5.35
CA LEU A 572 -35.59 22.00 -5.38
C LEU A 572 -35.06 22.50 -6.72
N THR A 573 -35.60 23.61 -7.17
CA THR A 573 -35.01 24.41 -8.26
C THR A 573 -34.71 25.81 -7.78
N TYR A 574 -33.67 26.42 -8.35
CA TYR A 574 -33.28 27.80 -8.07
C TYR A 574 -33.32 28.61 -9.36
N ASP A 575 -34.07 29.72 -9.36
CA ASP A 575 -34.16 30.67 -10.48
C ASP A 575 -34.15 32.10 -9.94
N ASP A 576 -33.14 32.88 -10.34
CA ASP A 576 -33.03 34.34 -10.07
C ASP A 576 -33.34 34.76 -8.62
N GLY A 577 -32.77 34.04 -7.63
CA GLY A 577 -32.95 34.33 -6.20
C GLY A 577 -34.17 33.66 -5.56
N THR A 578 -34.98 32.93 -6.33
CA THR A 578 -36.13 32.17 -5.83
C THR A 578 -35.82 30.68 -5.83
N VAL A 579 -36.13 30.01 -4.72
CA VAL A 579 -36.11 28.54 -4.61
C VAL A 579 -37.55 28.02 -4.62
N GLU A 580 -37.84 27.03 -5.45
CA GLU A 580 -39.15 26.37 -5.57
C GLU A 580 -39.04 24.87 -5.25
N HIS A 581 -39.98 24.34 -4.47
CA HIS A 581 -40.21 22.89 -4.30
C HIS A 581 -40.88 22.34 -5.56
N VAL A 582 -40.22 21.42 -6.24
CA VAL A 582 -40.70 20.86 -7.52
C VAL A 582 -41.02 19.36 -7.47
N GLY A 583 -40.84 18.73 -6.31
CA GLY A 583 -41.07 17.30 -6.14
C GLY A 583 -40.49 16.73 -4.84
N GLY A 584 -40.81 15.47 -4.56
CA GLY A 584 -40.40 14.78 -3.33
C GLY A 584 -41.40 14.89 -2.18
N ASP A 585 -40.89 14.78 -0.95
CA ASP A 585 -41.67 14.75 0.29
C ASP A 585 -42.18 16.14 0.72
N GLU A 586 -43.23 16.16 1.55
CA GLU A 586 -43.91 17.37 2.03
C GLU A 586 -43.80 17.56 3.56
N PRO A 587 -42.58 17.71 4.14
CA PRO A 587 -42.42 17.83 5.58
C PRO A 587 -42.94 19.17 6.14
N PRO A 588 -43.19 19.27 7.46
CA PRO A 588 -43.54 20.53 8.10
C PRO A 588 -42.44 21.59 7.92
N ALA A 589 -42.79 22.79 7.47
CA ALA A 589 -41.83 23.90 7.28
C ALA A 589 -41.12 24.29 8.59
N ALA A 590 -41.78 24.15 9.74
CA ALA A 590 -41.19 24.38 11.07
C ALA A 590 -40.07 23.40 11.46
N LYS A 591 -39.86 22.35 10.67
CA LYS A 591 -38.78 21.38 10.82
C LYS A 591 -37.65 21.62 9.82
N LEU A 592 -37.81 22.57 8.90
CA LEU A 592 -36.87 22.85 7.83
C LEU A 592 -36.09 24.13 8.10
N GLU A 593 -34.78 24.06 7.90
CA GLU A 593 -33.87 25.19 7.90
C GLU A 593 -33.23 25.32 6.52
N VAL A 594 -33.27 26.52 5.96
CA VAL A 594 -32.60 26.89 4.71
C VAL A 594 -31.17 27.29 5.05
N GLN A 595 -30.21 26.74 4.30
CA GLN A 595 -28.82 27.18 4.33
C GLN A 595 -28.39 27.56 2.90
N ALA A 596 -28.13 28.84 2.68
CA ALA A 596 -27.69 29.37 1.39
C ALA A 596 -26.27 29.93 1.49
N TRP A 597 -25.48 29.73 0.43
CA TRP A 597 -24.10 30.19 0.33
C TRP A 597 -23.93 31.05 -0.92
N GLY A 598 -23.35 32.23 -0.78
CA GLY A 598 -22.99 33.14 -1.88
C GLY A 598 -21.58 33.70 -1.72
N GLU A 599 -21.19 34.63 -2.59
CA GLU A 599 -19.81 35.19 -2.61
C GLU A 599 -19.48 35.94 -1.30
N ASP A 600 -20.46 36.65 -0.73
CA ASP A 600 -20.29 37.50 0.45
C ASP A 600 -20.54 36.80 1.80
N GLY A 601 -20.89 35.51 1.81
CA GLY A 601 -21.10 34.74 3.04
C GLY A 601 -22.13 33.61 2.96
N HIS A 602 -22.72 33.29 4.11
CA HIS A 602 -23.80 32.30 4.23
C HIS A 602 -24.99 32.90 4.97
N GLU A 603 -26.18 32.42 4.62
CA GLU A 603 -27.47 32.75 5.25
C GLU A 603 -28.11 31.46 5.77
N GLU A 604 -28.64 31.52 6.99
CA GLU A 604 -29.44 30.45 7.60
C GLU A 604 -30.78 31.03 8.03
N MET A 605 -31.89 30.40 7.64
CA MET A 605 -33.23 30.81 8.07
C MET A 605 -34.17 29.61 8.30
N GLY A 606 -35.04 29.69 9.30
CA GLY A 606 -36.12 28.73 9.48
C GLY A 606 -37.15 28.90 8.37
N LEU A 607 -37.57 27.81 7.73
CA LEU A 607 -38.52 27.90 6.61
C LEU A 607 -39.93 28.31 7.09
N ASP A 608 -40.27 28.09 8.36
CA ASP A 608 -41.52 28.55 8.97
C ASP A 608 -41.65 30.06 9.11
N GLU A 609 -40.57 30.81 8.88
CA GLU A 609 -40.63 32.27 8.82
C GLU A 609 -41.32 32.77 7.54
N VAL A 610 -41.34 31.94 6.49
CA VAL A 610 -41.84 32.28 5.16
C VAL A 610 -42.99 31.37 4.68
N ILE A 611 -43.02 30.10 5.09
CA ILE A 611 -44.06 29.13 4.74
C ILE A 611 -44.79 28.64 6.00
N ASP A 612 -46.10 28.85 6.06
CA ASP A 612 -46.96 28.31 7.12
C ASP A 612 -47.38 26.86 6.80
N GLY A 613 -47.12 25.91 7.71
CA GLY A 613 -47.62 24.53 7.61
C GLY A 613 -46.60 23.57 7.00
N ASN A 614 -47.00 22.77 6.02
CA ASN A 614 -46.10 21.86 5.29
C ASN A 614 -45.48 22.59 4.09
N PHE A 615 -44.25 22.22 3.74
CA PHE A 615 -43.60 22.68 2.53
C PHE A 615 -43.92 21.72 1.38
N THR A 616 -44.74 22.17 0.44
CA THR A 616 -45.39 21.36 -0.60
C THR A 616 -44.94 21.75 -2.01
N GLU A 617 -45.20 20.89 -3.00
CA GLU A 617 -44.88 21.18 -4.41
C GLU A 617 -45.53 22.49 -4.87
N GLY A 618 -44.71 23.39 -5.41
CA GLY A 618 -45.09 24.74 -5.83
C GLY A 618 -44.92 25.83 -4.77
N ASP A 619 -44.57 25.46 -3.52
CA ASP A 619 -44.13 26.45 -2.53
C ASP A 619 -42.75 27.00 -2.90
N SER A 620 -42.56 28.31 -2.68
CA SER A 620 -41.32 29.00 -3.02
C SER A 620 -40.94 30.05 -1.98
N PHE A 621 -39.64 30.32 -1.89
CA PHE A 621 -39.09 31.35 -1.01
C PHE A 621 -37.93 32.08 -1.69
N GLU A 622 -37.67 33.32 -1.27
CA GLU A 622 -36.60 34.17 -1.79
C GLU A 622 -35.35 34.07 -0.91
N ILE A 623 -34.16 34.10 -1.52
CA ILE A 623 -32.85 34.19 -0.86
C ILE A 623 -32.30 35.61 -1.06
N ASP A 624 -31.91 36.29 0.03
CA ASP A 624 -31.39 37.67 0.00
C ASP A 624 -29.85 37.67 0.05
N LEU A 625 -29.24 36.94 -0.90
CA LEU A 625 -27.79 36.90 -1.11
C LEU A 625 -27.43 37.23 -2.56
N GLU A 626 -26.35 38.00 -2.74
CA GLU A 626 -25.75 38.21 -4.05
C GLU A 626 -24.91 36.98 -4.45
N ASP A 627 -24.94 36.63 -5.74
CA ASP A 627 -24.14 35.56 -6.35
C ASP A 627 -24.18 34.21 -5.60
N VAL A 628 -25.40 33.71 -5.32
CA VAL A 628 -25.64 32.41 -4.68
C VAL A 628 -24.93 31.28 -5.44
N HIS A 629 -24.16 30.46 -4.72
CA HIS A 629 -23.49 29.27 -5.24
C HIS A 629 -24.34 28.01 -5.04
N ASN A 630 -24.97 27.88 -3.87
CA ASN A 630 -25.85 26.77 -3.55
C ASN A 630 -26.86 27.14 -2.46
N VAL A 631 -27.97 26.41 -2.45
CA VAL A 631 -28.97 26.41 -1.39
C VAL A 631 -29.24 24.97 -0.98
N SER A 632 -29.32 24.72 0.31
CA SER A 632 -29.67 23.41 0.86
C SER A 632 -30.74 23.54 1.93
N LEU A 633 -31.54 22.48 2.11
CA LEU A 633 -32.49 22.34 3.19
C LEU A 633 -31.98 21.33 4.20
N ARG A 634 -32.09 21.66 5.49
CA ARG A 634 -31.86 20.75 6.60
C ARG A 634 -33.13 20.46 7.37
N TYR A 635 -33.35 19.20 7.72
CA TYR A 635 -34.43 18.76 8.60
C TYR A 635 -33.92 18.64 10.04
N ASP A 636 -34.62 19.27 10.98
CA ASP A 636 -34.28 19.37 12.42
C ASP A 636 -32.80 19.77 12.68
N GLY A 637 -32.20 20.54 11.75
CA GLY A 637 -30.82 21.02 11.85
C GLY A 637 -29.72 19.96 11.62
N HIS A 638 -30.08 18.71 11.27
CA HIS A 638 -29.11 17.60 11.21
C HIS A 638 -29.03 16.92 9.84
N HIS A 639 -30.16 16.76 9.13
CA HIS A 639 -30.23 15.95 7.92
C HIS A 639 -30.35 16.84 6.69
N GLY A 640 -29.43 16.73 5.72
CA GLY A 640 -29.59 17.40 4.43
C GLY A 640 -30.69 16.71 3.62
N VAL A 641 -31.75 17.45 3.27
CA VAL A 641 -32.99 16.87 2.68
C VAL A 641 -33.34 17.46 1.32
N GLY A 642 -32.68 18.54 0.89
CA GLY A 642 -32.87 19.13 -0.43
C GLY A 642 -31.69 20.01 -0.81
N PHE A 643 -31.44 20.13 -2.11
CA PHE A 643 -30.34 20.93 -2.64
C PHE A 643 -30.71 21.56 -3.99
N ALA A 644 -30.36 22.82 -4.18
CA ALA A 644 -30.46 23.53 -5.46
C ALA A 644 -29.20 24.38 -5.70
N ARG A 645 -28.90 24.62 -6.97
CA ARG A 645 -27.84 25.53 -7.42
C ARG A 645 -28.32 26.33 -8.63
N PRO A 646 -27.77 27.51 -8.89
CA PRO A 646 -28.03 28.22 -10.14
C PRO A 646 -27.55 27.41 -11.34
N ASP A 647 -28.29 27.51 -12.45
CA ASP A 647 -27.82 27.01 -13.74
C ASP A 647 -26.58 27.81 -14.18
N GLN A 648 -25.48 27.11 -14.48
CA GLN A 648 -24.21 27.71 -14.94
C GLN A 648 -24.28 28.25 -16.37
#